data_AF-D3BBJ0-F1
#
_entry.id   AF-D3BBJ0-F1
#
_cell.length_a   1.000
_cell.length_b   1.000
_cell.length_c   1.000
_cell.angle_alpha   90.00
_cell.angle_beta   90.00
_cell.angle_gamma   90.00
#
_symmetry.space_group_name_H-M   'P 1'
#
loop_
_entity.id
_entity.type
_entity.pdbx_description
1 polymer ?
#
loop_
_entity_poly.entity_id
_entity_poly.type
_entity_poly.pdbx_seq_one_letter_code
_entity_poly.pdbx_strand_id
1 'polypeptide(L)'
;MPFPLTARKSLRDNEEFLTKAEEEIKTALGVEWKIEFDWDVLFDLLDANTQKQIGDVFYKSLCPQISKCVTTAAKDEIVKEALINANSAAKVVVAVNQDKKNSTYWKYEFSGGALQLLFRASIANINDAGYAKLYTITPTEGTYTLGTRLNLIKNQEKIQAAFEKLSAVTKRDFCFDDASMEQVYPAFDTVSQKESFGDTFAQILEYAVSNIEKRCKDDITLEAFLENTQSGIIGFRLAPKQSTYWLWSFENNQMIISFKQLANINDNSYFDFTKVLKVEGVFSLVSRLDLQKYKEKFDQAFERINAATKQNWVYDEASLEQVYPSFDEGNRNRIGETFADILSNIATNIERRCKDELILEAFVEATPNATIIFRLAPKQSSTWLWEFSNGSLIINFKSLSNISDNNYHDFVKVLPVPGVYSLVTRLDLKKYQEKFDACFERLKVVTKMDWSYDQAALEQVYPSLDEGNKSRLGETFSEIISNIVSNIEKRCKEEMTLEAFIESTANARIVFRIAPKQSANWIWEFSNGDLVVSFRQICNINDNSYLDFIKVLSSPGVLSLASRLNMKEYQERMNESIEKIKTCLGTDWGVESSSFDDIYPFLESESDKTRIGETFNDVLKAISTNIVKKCADEMVKEAFIENTANGKIIFRCDKKQTGYWVWKFEEGKQSAILKQLNQMGNIIEEFNEDKFDTKRKINKLILLGFCGDRPKCRCGIHMKPRQNGRNGSSFYSCANFTSGVDTSVINFHVSSQSHRIVQKSKQAEVQTDK
;
A
#
# COMPACT_ATOMS: atom_id res chain seq x y z
N MET A 1 4.05 -109.58 -8.92
CA MET A 1 4.71 -109.22 -7.64
C MET A 1 5.86 -110.19 -7.34
N PRO A 2 7.10 -109.84 -7.71
CA PRO A 2 8.32 -110.59 -7.38
C PRO A 2 8.85 -110.32 -5.96
N PHE A 3 8.05 -109.77 -5.04
CA PHE A 3 8.53 -109.38 -3.71
C PHE A 3 8.78 -110.57 -2.76
N PRO A 4 9.76 -110.45 -1.84
CA PRO A 4 9.99 -111.40 -0.75
C PRO A 4 8.71 -111.68 0.06
N LEU A 5 8.61 -112.90 0.61
CA LEU A 5 7.42 -113.32 1.37
C LEU A 5 7.13 -112.41 2.58
N THR A 6 8.16 -111.90 3.25
CA THR A 6 8.07 -110.93 4.35
C THR A 6 7.43 -109.62 3.91
N ALA A 7 7.85 -109.07 2.78
CA ALA A 7 7.32 -107.84 2.19
C ALA A 7 5.84 -108.00 1.78
N ARG A 8 5.50 -109.10 1.08
CA ARG A 8 4.10 -109.42 0.71
C ARG A 8 3.20 -109.60 1.92
N LYS A 9 3.69 -110.28 2.97
CA LYS A 9 2.96 -110.41 4.23
C LYS A 9 2.77 -109.04 4.90
N SER A 10 3.81 -108.21 4.95
CA SER A 10 3.73 -106.86 5.55
C SER A 10 2.70 -105.97 4.86
N LEU A 11 2.61 -105.96 3.52
CA LEU A 11 1.57 -105.20 2.80
C LEU A 11 0.16 -105.67 3.15
N ARG A 12 -0.11 -106.97 2.99
CA ARG A 12 -1.43 -107.57 3.26
C ARG A 12 -1.87 -107.37 4.71
N ASP A 13 -0.97 -107.58 5.66
CA ASP A 13 -1.27 -107.47 7.09
C ASP A 13 -1.48 -106.01 7.55
N ASN A 14 -1.30 -105.01 6.67
CA ASN A 14 -1.56 -103.58 6.93
C ASN A 14 -2.49 -102.93 5.88
N GLU A 15 -3.12 -103.72 5.00
CA GLU A 15 -3.97 -103.23 3.90
C GLU A 15 -5.17 -102.39 4.40
N GLU A 16 -5.68 -102.69 5.59
CA GLU A 16 -6.75 -101.94 6.25
C GLU A 16 -6.44 -100.44 6.43
N PHE A 17 -5.17 -100.08 6.63
CA PHE A 17 -4.76 -98.67 6.82
C PHE A 17 -4.74 -97.90 5.50
N LEU A 18 -4.46 -98.58 4.38
CA LEU A 18 -4.57 -98.00 3.03
C LEU A 18 -6.05 -97.73 2.71
N THR A 19 -6.91 -98.75 2.79
CA THR A 19 -8.35 -98.60 2.49
C THR A 19 -9.01 -97.56 3.40
N LYS A 20 -8.63 -97.51 4.68
CA LYS A 20 -9.13 -96.49 5.61
C LYS A 20 -8.70 -95.07 5.20
N ALA A 21 -7.43 -94.88 4.80
CA ALA A 21 -6.93 -93.59 4.35
C ALA A 21 -7.62 -93.12 3.05
N GLU A 22 -7.89 -94.03 2.11
CA GLU A 22 -8.65 -93.75 0.88
C GLU A 22 -10.10 -93.36 1.19
N GLU A 23 -10.79 -94.07 2.10
CA GLU A 23 -12.17 -93.74 2.49
C GLU A 23 -12.24 -92.43 3.30
N GLU A 24 -11.24 -92.11 4.12
CA GLU A 24 -11.08 -90.81 4.78
C GLU A 24 -10.95 -89.67 3.75
N ILE A 25 -10.12 -89.85 2.71
CA ILE A 25 -9.98 -88.87 1.62
C ILE A 25 -11.29 -88.71 0.85
N LYS A 26 -11.93 -89.83 0.47
CA LYS A 26 -13.21 -89.85 -0.24
C LYS A 26 -14.32 -89.16 0.55
N THR A 27 -14.36 -89.38 1.86
CA THR A 27 -15.31 -88.70 2.76
C THR A 27 -15.08 -87.19 2.81
N ALA A 28 -13.82 -86.74 2.81
CA ALA A 28 -13.49 -85.32 2.89
C ALA A 28 -13.66 -84.57 1.56
N LEU A 29 -13.34 -85.20 0.43
CA LEU A 29 -13.45 -84.58 -0.90
C LEU A 29 -14.80 -84.80 -1.58
N GLY A 30 -15.54 -85.85 -1.22
CA GLY A 30 -16.76 -86.27 -1.93
C GLY A 30 -16.50 -87.05 -3.23
N VAL A 31 -15.23 -87.29 -3.59
CA VAL A 31 -14.80 -88.05 -4.78
C VAL A 31 -13.79 -89.13 -4.39
N GLU A 32 -13.86 -90.30 -5.04
CA GLU A 32 -12.94 -91.41 -4.76
C GLU A 32 -11.53 -91.07 -5.26
N TRP A 33 -10.55 -91.08 -4.34
CA TRP A 33 -9.13 -90.97 -4.66
C TRP A 33 -8.39 -92.23 -4.23
N LYS A 34 -7.40 -92.66 -5.01
CA LYS A 34 -6.55 -93.83 -4.70
C LYS A 34 -5.14 -93.44 -4.32
N ILE A 35 -4.51 -94.17 -3.40
CA ILE A 35 -3.09 -93.99 -3.08
C ILE A 35 -2.28 -95.06 -3.82
N GLU A 36 -1.59 -94.64 -4.87
CA GLU A 36 -0.85 -95.51 -5.79
C GLU A 36 0.63 -95.60 -5.41
N PHE A 37 1.13 -96.83 -5.33
CA PHE A 37 2.53 -97.15 -5.08
C PHE A 37 3.07 -97.97 -6.25
N ASP A 38 4.05 -97.44 -6.98
CA ASP A 38 4.80 -98.24 -7.95
C ASP A 38 5.80 -99.12 -7.20
N TRP A 39 5.30 -100.23 -6.65
CA TRP A 39 6.13 -101.10 -5.81
C TRP A 39 7.31 -101.72 -6.56
N ASP A 40 7.22 -101.91 -7.87
CA ASP A 40 8.32 -102.48 -8.66
C ASP A 40 9.49 -101.48 -8.78
N VAL A 41 9.21 -100.16 -8.87
CA VAL A 41 10.25 -99.10 -8.82
C VAL A 41 10.66 -98.74 -7.39
N LEU A 42 9.70 -98.65 -6.46
CA LEU A 42 9.97 -98.24 -5.08
C LEU A 42 10.84 -99.26 -4.33
N PHE A 43 10.55 -100.57 -4.45
CA PHE A 43 11.16 -101.59 -3.60
C PHE A 43 12.69 -101.62 -3.70
N ASP A 44 13.24 -101.48 -4.92
CA ASP A 44 14.68 -101.50 -5.19
C ASP A 44 15.42 -100.24 -4.70
N LEU A 45 14.70 -99.17 -4.38
CA LEU A 45 15.26 -97.89 -3.91
C LEU A 45 15.22 -97.73 -2.37
N LEU A 46 14.66 -98.72 -1.66
CA LEU A 46 14.51 -98.73 -0.19
C LEU A 46 15.66 -99.48 0.50
N ASP A 47 15.96 -99.12 1.75
CA ASP A 47 16.91 -99.88 2.54
C ASP A 47 16.36 -101.25 2.99
N ALA A 48 17.27 -102.16 3.35
CA ALA A 48 16.95 -103.55 3.68
C ALA A 48 16.10 -103.74 4.96
N ASN A 49 15.93 -102.72 5.81
CA ASN A 49 15.00 -102.77 6.94
C ASN A 49 13.61 -102.34 6.49
N THR A 50 13.49 -101.20 5.79
CA THR A 50 12.21 -100.77 5.20
C THR A 50 11.64 -101.82 4.25
N GLN A 51 12.46 -102.44 3.40
CA GLN A 51 12.03 -103.55 2.50
C GLN A 51 11.33 -104.72 3.23
N LYS A 52 11.66 -104.97 4.51
CA LYS A 52 11.03 -106.04 5.32
C LYS A 52 9.71 -105.61 5.97
N GLN A 53 9.47 -104.29 6.07
CA GLN A 53 8.37 -103.67 6.84
C GLN A 53 7.55 -102.70 5.98
N ILE A 54 7.57 -102.84 4.65
CA ILE A 54 6.97 -101.87 3.71
C ILE A 54 5.51 -101.52 4.01
N GLY A 55 4.67 -102.46 4.48
CA GLY A 55 3.29 -102.17 4.85
C GLY A 55 3.15 -101.41 6.18
N ASP A 56 4.04 -101.64 7.15
CA ASP A 56 4.05 -100.91 8.42
C ASP A 56 4.51 -99.46 8.23
N VAL A 57 5.48 -99.25 7.31
CA VAL A 57 5.99 -97.92 6.94
C VAL A 57 5.02 -97.17 6.02
N PHE A 58 4.58 -97.75 4.91
CA PHE A 58 3.80 -97.02 3.92
C PHE A 58 2.29 -97.09 4.17
N TYR A 59 1.70 -98.27 4.39
CA TYR A 59 0.24 -98.36 4.59
C TYR A 59 -0.16 -97.86 5.98
N LYS A 60 0.48 -98.35 7.05
CA LYS A 60 0.10 -98.01 8.42
C LYS A 60 0.63 -96.66 8.90
N SER A 61 1.86 -96.28 8.54
CA SER A 61 2.45 -95.02 9.01
C SER A 61 2.26 -93.86 8.04
N LEU A 62 2.46 -94.05 6.73
CA LEU A 62 2.35 -92.95 5.75
C LEU A 62 0.91 -92.67 5.29
N CYS A 63 0.11 -93.67 4.91
CA CYS A 63 -1.24 -93.40 4.38
C CYS A 63 -2.12 -92.57 5.32
N PRO A 64 -2.12 -92.76 6.66
CA PRO A 64 -2.83 -91.88 7.59
C PRO A 64 -2.29 -90.45 7.66
N GLN A 65 -1.03 -90.20 7.28
CA GLN A 65 -0.51 -88.84 7.13
C GLN A 65 -0.95 -88.24 5.78
N ILE A 66 -1.01 -89.03 4.71
CA ILE A 66 -1.58 -88.60 3.42
C ILE A 66 -3.06 -88.23 3.59
N SER A 67 -3.88 -89.09 4.19
CA SER A 67 -5.29 -88.79 4.44
C SER A 67 -5.44 -87.57 5.35
N LYS A 68 -4.68 -87.48 6.44
CA LYS A 68 -4.66 -86.30 7.30
C LYS A 68 -4.31 -85.01 6.54
N CYS A 69 -3.33 -85.04 5.64
CA CYS A 69 -2.94 -83.86 4.84
C CYS A 69 -4.08 -83.41 3.92
N VAL A 70 -4.63 -84.34 3.13
CA VAL A 70 -5.73 -84.08 2.19
C VAL A 70 -7.02 -83.67 2.92
N THR A 71 -7.41 -84.40 3.99
CA THR A 71 -8.58 -84.05 4.81
C THR A 71 -8.42 -82.73 5.55
N THR A 72 -7.19 -82.33 5.92
CA THR A 72 -6.92 -81.01 6.52
C THR A 72 -7.06 -79.90 5.48
N ALA A 73 -6.55 -80.11 4.27
CA ALA A 73 -6.73 -79.18 3.16
C ALA A 73 -8.21 -79.05 2.77
N ALA A 74 -8.96 -80.15 2.77
CA ALA A 74 -10.38 -80.21 2.40
C ALA A 74 -11.35 -79.52 3.39
N LYS A 75 -10.87 -79.03 4.54
CA LYS A 75 -11.69 -78.25 5.49
C LYS A 75 -12.07 -76.86 4.96
N ASP A 76 -11.30 -76.38 3.99
CA ASP A 76 -11.57 -75.16 3.26
C ASP A 76 -12.14 -75.56 1.89
N GLU A 77 -13.41 -75.22 1.63
CA GLU A 77 -14.11 -75.66 0.42
C GLU A 77 -13.45 -75.16 -0.87
N ILE A 78 -12.77 -74.01 -0.85
CA ILE A 78 -12.07 -73.46 -2.02
C ILE A 78 -10.77 -74.23 -2.26
N VAL A 79 -10.07 -74.62 -1.19
CA VAL A 79 -8.92 -75.53 -1.31
C VAL A 79 -9.38 -76.91 -1.80
N LYS A 80 -10.50 -77.43 -1.29
CA LYS A 80 -11.09 -78.71 -1.70
C LYS A 80 -11.43 -78.73 -3.18
N GLU A 81 -12.19 -77.75 -3.68
CA GLU A 81 -12.53 -77.64 -5.11
C GLU A 81 -11.28 -77.51 -5.99
N ALA A 82 -10.35 -76.62 -5.64
CA ALA A 82 -9.10 -76.45 -6.40
C ALA A 82 -8.24 -77.72 -6.39
N LEU A 83 -8.19 -78.45 -5.27
CA LEU A 83 -7.46 -79.70 -5.11
C LEU A 83 -8.06 -80.84 -5.93
N ILE A 84 -9.40 -80.93 -6.00
CA ILE A 84 -10.13 -81.88 -6.86
C ILE A 84 -9.86 -81.57 -8.34
N ASN A 85 -9.96 -80.30 -8.74
CA ASN A 85 -9.74 -79.87 -10.12
C ASN A 85 -8.28 -80.09 -10.58
N ALA A 86 -7.31 -79.87 -9.69
CA ALA A 86 -5.89 -80.12 -9.98
C ALA A 86 -5.52 -81.60 -10.08
N ASN A 87 -6.21 -82.48 -9.33
CA ASN A 87 -5.99 -83.93 -9.35
C ASN A 87 -6.99 -84.62 -10.29
N SER A 88 -6.95 -84.29 -11.58
CA SER A 88 -7.83 -84.89 -12.60
C SER A 88 -7.65 -86.42 -12.76
N ALA A 89 -6.54 -86.98 -12.28
CA ALA A 89 -6.30 -88.42 -12.22
C ALA A 89 -6.90 -89.10 -10.97
N ALA A 90 -7.46 -88.32 -10.04
CA ALA A 90 -8.07 -88.79 -8.79
C ALA A 90 -7.17 -89.76 -7.99
N LYS A 91 -5.87 -89.45 -7.89
CA LYS A 91 -4.92 -90.30 -7.17
C LYS A 91 -3.75 -89.57 -6.53
N VAL A 92 -3.20 -90.16 -5.46
CA VAL A 92 -1.96 -89.75 -4.83
C VAL A 92 -0.88 -90.76 -5.20
N VAL A 93 0.11 -90.38 -6.00
CA VAL A 93 1.22 -91.28 -6.41
C VAL A 93 2.39 -91.07 -5.45
N VAL A 94 2.83 -92.12 -4.77
CA VAL A 94 4.00 -92.07 -3.88
C VAL A 94 5.25 -92.50 -4.66
N ALA A 95 6.26 -91.64 -4.74
CA ALA A 95 7.46 -91.86 -5.57
C ALA A 95 8.74 -91.40 -4.87
N VAL A 96 9.89 -92.01 -5.21
CA VAL A 96 11.19 -91.55 -4.70
C VAL A 96 11.60 -90.26 -5.41
N ASN A 97 11.94 -89.23 -4.64
CA ASN A 97 12.50 -88.00 -5.18
C ASN A 97 13.91 -88.23 -5.74
N GLN A 98 14.07 -88.06 -7.05
CA GLN A 98 15.36 -88.20 -7.73
C GLN A 98 16.20 -86.90 -7.71
N ASP A 99 15.64 -85.76 -7.30
CA ASP A 99 16.38 -84.51 -7.20
C ASP A 99 17.34 -84.52 -5.99
N LYS A 100 18.63 -84.70 -6.28
CA LYS A 100 19.74 -84.66 -5.33
C LYS A 100 19.91 -83.32 -4.61
N LYS A 101 19.27 -82.24 -5.07
CA LYS A 101 19.29 -80.92 -4.42
C LYS A 101 18.20 -80.72 -3.38
N ASN A 102 17.15 -81.54 -3.35
CA ASN A 102 16.10 -81.38 -2.36
C ASN A 102 16.59 -81.81 -0.97
N SER A 103 16.42 -80.94 0.02
CA SER A 103 16.73 -81.18 1.43
C SER A 103 15.56 -81.72 2.24
N THR A 104 14.32 -81.69 1.73
CA THR A 104 13.14 -82.17 2.47
C THR A 104 12.99 -83.69 2.37
N TYR A 105 12.51 -84.33 3.45
CA TYR A 105 12.21 -85.77 3.45
C TYR A 105 10.96 -86.11 2.65
N TRP A 106 9.97 -85.21 2.67
CA TRP A 106 8.69 -85.33 1.98
C TRP A 106 8.42 -84.02 1.22
N LYS A 107 7.84 -84.12 0.03
CA LYS A 107 7.43 -83.00 -0.81
C LYS A 107 6.22 -83.43 -1.63
N TYR A 108 5.14 -82.66 -1.60
CA TYR A 108 4.05 -82.83 -2.57
C TYR A 108 4.31 -81.96 -3.82
N GLU A 109 3.87 -82.43 -4.98
CA GLU A 109 3.78 -81.66 -6.22
C GLU A 109 2.70 -82.22 -7.15
N PHE A 110 2.25 -81.45 -8.14
CA PHE A 110 1.31 -81.92 -9.16
C PHE A 110 2.06 -82.30 -10.43
N SER A 111 1.83 -83.52 -10.94
CA SER A 111 2.47 -84.01 -12.16
C SER A 111 1.58 -85.04 -12.87
N GLY A 112 1.38 -84.87 -14.18
CA GLY A 112 0.53 -85.74 -15.00
C GLY A 112 -0.96 -85.75 -14.59
N GLY A 113 -1.45 -84.69 -13.95
CA GLY A 113 -2.82 -84.63 -13.40
C GLY A 113 -3.01 -85.41 -12.09
N ALA A 114 -1.94 -85.98 -11.52
CA ALA A 114 -1.95 -86.63 -10.21
C ALA A 114 -1.27 -85.77 -9.14
N LEU A 115 -1.71 -85.89 -7.89
CA LEU A 115 -0.95 -85.39 -6.74
C LEU A 115 0.19 -86.38 -6.46
N GLN A 116 1.44 -85.96 -6.58
CA GLN A 116 2.60 -86.79 -6.25
C GLN A 116 3.10 -86.47 -4.84
N LEU A 117 3.38 -87.50 -4.05
CA LEU A 117 4.14 -87.38 -2.81
C LEU A 117 5.54 -87.96 -3.04
N LEU A 118 6.48 -87.05 -3.24
CA LEU A 118 7.90 -87.36 -3.40
C LEU A 118 8.57 -87.52 -2.04
N PHE A 119 9.34 -88.60 -1.86
CA PHE A 119 10.08 -88.84 -0.62
C PHE A 119 11.55 -89.17 -0.85
N ARG A 120 12.40 -88.85 0.12
CA ARG A 120 13.83 -89.21 0.08
C ARG A 120 14.01 -90.70 0.43
N ALA A 121 14.78 -91.43 -0.38
CA ALA A 121 15.01 -92.87 -0.22
C ALA A 121 15.39 -93.33 1.21
N SER A 122 16.13 -92.48 1.96
CA SER A 122 16.27 -92.61 3.41
C SER A 122 15.01 -92.07 4.08
N ILE A 123 14.06 -92.96 4.37
CA ILE A 123 12.78 -92.62 5.00
C ILE A 123 13.02 -92.14 6.43
N ALA A 124 12.63 -90.90 6.71
CA ALA A 124 12.54 -90.34 8.04
C ALA A 124 11.33 -89.38 8.11
N ASN A 125 10.97 -88.96 9.33
CA ASN A 125 9.93 -87.96 9.59
C ASN A 125 8.62 -88.15 8.80
N ILE A 126 8.07 -89.37 8.75
CA ILE A 126 6.82 -89.70 8.02
C ILE A 126 5.67 -88.73 8.35
N ASN A 127 5.63 -88.23 9.59
CA ASN A 127 4.67 -87.22 10.05
C ASN A 127 4.68 -85.92 9.25
N ASP A 128 5.81 -85.51 8.64
CA ASP A 128 5.93 -84.26 7.88
C ASP A 128 4.99 -84.26 6.65
N ALA A 129 4.75 -85.44 6.06
CA ALA A 129 3.76 -85.62 4.98
C ALA A 129 2.34 -85.25 5.42
N GLY A 130 2.04 -85.29 6.73
CA GLY A 130 0.72 -84.95 7.30
C GLY A 130 0.52 -83.46 7.60
N TYR A 131 1.56 -82.64 7.45
CA TYR A 131 1.54 -81.19 7.75
C TYR A 131 1.84 -80.31 6.54
N ALA A 132 2.01 -80.90 5.35
CA ALA A 132 2.17 -80.12 4.12
C ALA A 132 0.91 -79.30 3.82
N LYS A 133 1.11 -78.04 3.44
CA LYS A 133 0.04 -77.12 3.04
C LYS A 133 -0.26 -77.30 1.56
N LEU A 134 -1.17 -78.20 1.18
CA LEU A 134 -1.45 -78.48 -0.23
C LEU A 134 -1.81 -77.23 -1.05
N TYR A 135 -2.44 -76.22 -0.44
CA TYR A 135 -2.79 -74.97 -1.13
C TYR A 135 -1.59 -74.21 -1.71
N THR A 136 -0.35 -74.43 -1.25
CA THR A 136 0.84 -73.74 -1.77
C THR A 136 1.37 -74.35 -3.07
N ILE A 137 0.91 -75.55 -3.42
CA ILE A 137 1.32 -76.30 -4.62
C ILE A 137 0.16 -76.55 -5.60
N THR A 138 -1.09 -76.44 -5.15
CA THR A 138 -2.27 -76.60 -6.01
C THR A 138 -2.26 -75.52 -7.10
N PRO A 139 -2.21 -75.88 -8.39
CA PRO A 139 -2.32 -74.92 -9.47
C PRO A 139 -3.69 -74.24 -9.45
N THR A 140 -3.72 -72.94 -9.69
CA THR A 140 -4.95 -72.15 -9.81
C THR A 140 -4.95 -71.35 -11.10
N GLU A 141 -6.11 -71.27 -11.75
CA GLU A 141 -6.34 -70.36 -12.87
C GLU A 141 -6.30 -68.89 -12.40
N GLY A 142 -5.84 -67.97 -13.26
CA GLY A 142 -5.82 -66.52 -12.99
C GLY A 142 -4.55 -66.02 -12.29
N THR A 143 -4.55 -64.73 -11.92
CA THR A 143 -3.36 -64.00 -11.47
C THR A 143 -2.89 -64.35 -10.05
N TYR A 144 -3.83 -64.62 -9.14
CA TYR A 144 -3.54 -64.92 -7.73
C TYR A 144 -3.28 -66.42 -7.47
N THR A 145 -2.35 -66.73 -6.58
CA THR A 145 -2.25 -68.09 -6.02
C THR A 145 -3.43 -68.41 -5.11
N LEU A 146 -3.68 -69.70 -4.88
CA LEU A 146 -4.71 -70.16 -3.95
C LEU A 146 -4.56 -69.55 -2.55
N GLY A 147 -3.34 -69.53 -2.00
CA GLY A 147 -3.05 -68.91 -0.71
C GLY A 147 -3.41 -67.41 -0.64
N THR A 148 -3.19 -66.67 -1.73
CA THR A 148 -3.63 -65.27 -1.84
C THR A 148 -5.15 -65.14 -1.86
N ARG A 149 -5.87 -66.02 -2.59
CA ARG A 149 -7.34 -66.02 -2.63
C ARG A 149 -7.95 -66.26 -1.26
N LEU A 150 -7.46 -67.25 -0.53
CA LEU A 150 -7.88 -67.52 0.85
C LEU A 150 -7.60 -66.32 1.77
N ASN A 151 -6.47 -65.64 1.59
CA ASN A 151 -6.14 -64.46 2.38
C ASN A 151 -7.05 -63.26 2.07
N LEU A 152 -7.45 -63.06 0.80
CA LEU A 152 -8.43 -62.05 0.42
C LEU A 152 -9.80 -62.34 1.07
N ILE A 153 -10.30 -63.57 0.96
CA ILE A 153 -11.60 -63.98 1.51
C ILE A 153 -11.60 -63.88 3.04
N LYS A 154 -10.53 -64.35 3.71
CA LYS A 154 -10.37 -64.21 5.17
C LYS A 154 -10.40 -62.74 5.65
N ASN A 155 -9.99 -61.80 4.81
CA ASN A 155 -10.01 -60.37 5.12
C ASN A 155 -11.22 -59.64 4.52
N GLN A 156 -12.16 -60.34 3.87
CA GLN A 156 -13.30 -59.72 3.20
C GLN A 156 -14.19 -58.95 4.18
N GLU A 157 -14.50 -59.50 5.35
CA GLU A 157 -15.25 -58.80 6.41
C GLU A 157 -14.55 -57.51 6.87
N LYS A 158 -13.21 -57.55 6.97
CA LYS A 158 -12.38 -56.43 7.39
C LYS A 158 -12.35 -55.32 6.33
N ILE A 159 -12.22 -55.70 5.06
CA ILE A 159 -12.29 -54.80 3.90
C ILE A 159 -13.69 -54.17 3.82
N GLN A 160 -14.74 -54.98 3.96
CA GLN A 160 -16.13 -54.55 3.93
C GLN A 160 -16.44 -53.55 5.07
N ALA A 161 -16.02 -53.83 6.30
CA ALA A 161 -16.19 -52.91 7.42
C ALA A 161 -15.47 -51.56 7.21
N ALA A 162 -14.30 -51.57 6.56
CA ALA A 162 -13.59 -50.34 6.19
C ALA A 162 -14.32 -49.56 5.07
N PHE A 163 -14.88 -50.24 4.07
CA PHE A 163 -15.73 -49.60 3.06
C PHE A 163 -17.04 -49.06 3.64
N GLU A 164 -17.73 -49.78 4.53
CA GLU A 164 -18.92 -49.31 5.23
C GLU A 164 -18.64 -48.05 6.06
N LYS A 165 -17.49 -48.02 6.73
CA LYS A 165 -17.02 -46.82 7.42
C LYS A 165 -16.74 -45.66 6.46
N LEU A 166 -16.20 -45.94 5.26
CA LEU A 166 -16.03 -44.93 4.22
C LEU A 166 -17.39 -44.41 3.72
N SER A 167 -18.32 -45.29 3.36
CA SER A 167 -19.71 -44.96 2.98
C SER A 167 -20.43 -44.14 4.04
N ALA A 168 -20.20 -44.42 5.33
CA ALA A 168 -20.79 -43.67 6.43
C ALA A 168 -20.32 -42.20 6.47
N VAL A 169 -19.07 -41.93 6.08
CA VAL A 169 -18.51 -40.56 5.96
C VAL A 169 -18.95 -39.90 4.65
N THR A 170 -18.79 -40.60 3.53
CA THR A 170 -18.93 -40.04 2.16
C THR A 170 -20.35 -40.04 1.62
N LYS A 171 -21.25 -40.85 2.20
CA LYS A 171 -22.59 -41.16 1.66
C LYS A 171 -22.56 -41.76 0.24
N ARG A 172 -21.45 -42.42 -0.12
CA ARG A 172 -21.24 -43.12 -1.40
C ARG A 172 -20.55 -44.44 -1.14
N ASP A 173 -20.95 -45.48 -1.86
CA ASP A 173 -20.31 -46.79 -1.78
C ASP A 173 -18.99 -46.84 -2.52
N PHE A 174 -18.04 -47.59 -1.96
CA PHE A 174 -16.70 -47.76 -2.50
C PHE A 174 -16.31 -49.23 -2.65
N CYS A 175 -15.47 -49.50 -3.65
CA CYS A 175 -14.86 -50.81 -3.89
C CYS A 175 -13.41 -50.66 -4.37
N PHE A 176 -12.67 -51.77 -4.45
CA PHE A 176 -11.37 -51.80 -5.10
C PHE A 176 -11.52 -51.92 -6.63
N ASP A 177 -10.55 -51.37 -7.36
CA ASP A 177 -10.31 -51.77 -8.76
C ASP A 177 -9.55 -53.11 -8.77
N ASP A 178 -10.29 -54.20 -8.99
CA ASP A 178 -9.75 -55.56 -9.07
C ASP A 178 -8.62 -55.70 -10.13
N ALA A 179 -8.72 -54.98 -11.25
CA ALA A 179 -7.69 -55.02 -12.29
C ALA A 179 -6.39 -54.35 -11.81
N SER A 180 -6.50 -53.27 -11.04
CA SER A 180 -5.34 -52.62 -10.40
C SER A 180 -4.68 -53.52 -9.34
N MET A 181 -5.49 -54.26 -8.57
CA MET A 181 -5.03 -55.22 -7.57
C MET A 181 -4.26 -56.37 -8.22
N GLU A 182 -4.78 -56.92 -9.32
CA GLU A 182 -4.06 -57.94 -10.10
C GLU A 182 -2.77 -57.37 -10.71
N GLN A 183 -2.78 -56.13 -11.19
CA GLN A 183 -1.60 -55.48 -11.77
C GLN A 183 -0.46 -55.27 -10.76
N VAL A 184 -0.76 -55.02 -9.48
CA VAL A 184 0.26 -54.84 -8.44
C VAL A 184 0.71 -56.15 -7.77
N TYR A 185 -0.04 -57.25 -7.91
CA TYR A 185 0.31 -58.55 -7.33
C TYR A 185 1.70 -59.10 -7.71
N PRO A 186 2.20 -58.96 -8.96
CA PRO A 186 3.56 -59.36 -9.32
C PRO A 186 4.67 -58.64 -8.56
N ALA A 187 4.39 -57.48 -7.94
CA ALA A 187 5.36 -56.69 -7.17
C ALA A 187 5.67 -57.25 -5.77
N PHE A 188 5.01 -58.33 -5.37
CA PHE A 188 5.21 -59.01 -4.10
C PHE A 188 6.30 -60.08 -4.28
N ASP A 189 7.55 -59.75 -3.97
CA ASP A 189 8.73 -60.58 -4.32
C ASP A 189 8.78 -61.95 -3.64
N THR A 190 8.10 -62.13 -2.49
CA THR A 190 8.14 -63.38 -1.72
C THR A 190 6.76 -64.05 -1.60
N VAL A 191 6.76 -65.38 -1.50
CA VAL A 191 5.54 -66.18 -1.28
C VAL A 191 4.81 -65.73 -0.01
N SER A 192 5.55 -65.42 1.07
CA SER A 192 4.97 -64.93 2.33
C SER A 192 4.21 -63.61 2.15
N GLN A 193 4.77 -62.66 1.39
CA GLN A 193 4.09 -61.40 1.08
C GLN A 193 2.86 -61.63 0.21
N LYS A 194 2.92 -62.53 -0.79
CA LYS A 194 1.76 -62.93 -1.60
C LYS A 194 0.66 -63.60 -0.76
N GLU A 195 1.01 -64.41 0.22
CA GLU A 195 0.08 -65.02 1.18
C GLU A 195 -0.50 -63.99 2.19
N SER A 196 0.09 -62.80 2.35
CA SER A 196 -0.42 -61.71 3.20
C SER A 196 -1.06 -60.56 2.41
N PHE A 197 -1.35 -60.74 1.13
CA PHE A 197 -1.80 -59.69 0.21
C PHE A 197 -3.13 -59.04 0.65
N GLY A 198 -4.16 -59.82 0.97
CA GLY A 198 -5.46 -59.32 1.43
C GLY A 198 -5.40 -58.58 2.77
N ASP A 199 -4.61 -59.08 3.73
CA ASP A 199 -4.35 -58.38 4.99
C ASP A 199 -3.62 -57.03 4.76
N THR A 200 -2.63 -57.03 3.86
CA THR A 200 -1.89 -55.81 3.47
C THR A 200 -2.84 -54.74 2.92
N PHE A 201 -3.72 -55.09 1.98
CA PHE A 201 -4.66 -54.14 1.39
C PHE A 201 -5.81 -53.75 2.33
N ALA A 202 -6.26 -54.66 3.20
CA ALA A 202 -7.19 -54.32 4.28
C ALA A 202 -6.59 -53.25 5.21
N GLN A 203 -5.32 -53.39 5.61
CA GLN A 203 -4.63 -52.39 6.45
C GLN A 203 -4.43 -51.06 5.71
N ILE A 204 -4.04 -51.07 4.43
CA ILE A 204 -3.92 -49.84 3.62
C ILE A 204 -5.27 -49.10 3.59
N LEU A 205 -6.37 -49.83 3.35
CA LEU A 205 -7.72 -49.27 3.33
C LEU A 205 -8.13 -48.71 4.70
N GLU A 206 -7.91 -49.43 5.81
CA GLU A 206 -8.20 -48.93 7.17
C GLU A 206 -7.51 -47.59 7.46
N TYR A 207 -6.22 -47.48 7.13
CA TYR A 207 -5.47 -46.24 7.32
C TYR A 207 -5.95 -45.12 6.39
N ALA A 208 -6.27 -45.43 5.13
CA ALA A 208 -6.81 -44.46 4.19
C ALA A 208 -8.17 -43.92 4.65
N VAL A 209 -9.09 -44.80 5.05
CA VAL A 209 -10.43 -44.45 5.54
C VAL A 209 -10.35 -43.63 6.84
N SER A 210 -9.43 -43.97 7.75
CA SER A 210 -9.17 -43.18 8.96
C SER A 210 -8.70 -41.76 8.66
N ASN A 211 -7.86 -41.58 7.62
CA ASN A 211 -7.41 -40.26 7.16
C ASN A 211 -8.55 -39.47 6.48
N ILE A 212 -9.38 -40.13 5.68
CA ILE A 212 -10.55 -39.53 5.01
C ILE A 212 -11.58 -39.08 6.06
N GLU A 213 -11.95 -39.93 7.01
CA GLU A 213 -12.81 -39.60 8.16
C GLU A 213 -12.27 -38.41 8.98
N LYS A 214 -10.95 -38.32 9.14
CA LYS A 214 -10.31 -37.23 9.87
C LYS A 214 -10.36 -35.89 9.13
N ARG A 215 -10.22 -35.91 7.80
CA ARG A 215 -10.03 -34.72 6.95
C ARG A 215 -11.33 -34.23 6.30
N CYS A 216 -12.23 -35.10 5.90
CA CYS A 216 -13.55 -34.76 5.37
C CYS A 216 -14.56 -34.46 6.49
N LYS A 217 -14.14 -33.66 7.49
CA LYS A 217 -15.00 -33.22 8.61
C LYS A 217 -15.67 -31.88 8.34
N ASP A 218 -15.03 -31.04 7.56
CA ASP A 218 -15.63 -29.87 6.95
C ASP A 218 -16.25 -30.24 5.59
N ASP A 219 -17.38 -29.60 5.29
CA ASP A 219 -18.16 -29.91 4.09
C ASP A 219 -17.36 -29.60 2.80
N ILE A 220 -16.51 -28.57 2.79
CA ILE A 220 -15.70 -28.19 1.60
C ILE A 220 -14.72 -29.29 1.22
N THR A 221 -14.01 -29.89 2.17
CA THR A 221 -13.09 -31.01 1.92
C THR A 221 -13.85 -32.27 1.52
N LEU A 222 -15.02 -32.52 2.12
CA LEU A 222 -15.89 -33.64 1.78
C LEU A 222 -16.44 -33.53 0.35
N GLU A 223 -16.99 -32.38 -0.03
CA GLU A 223 -17.49 -32.08 -1.38
C GLU A 223 -16.36 -32.23 -2.42
N ALA A 224 -15.21 -31.60 -2.20
CA ALA A 224 -14.05 -31.74 -3.09
C ALA A 224 -13.59 -33.20 -3.22
N PHE A 225 -13.57 -33.97 -2.12
CA PHE A 225 -13.27 -35.40 -2.17
C PHE A 225 -14.30 -36.18 -3.00
N LEU A 226 -15.59 -35.90 -2.83
CA LEU A 226 -16.68 -36.52 -3.58
C LEU A 226 -16.67 -36.17 -5.07
N GLU A 227 -16.31 -34.95 -5.45
CA GLU A 227 -16.14 -34.54 -6.84
C GLU A 227 -14.99 -35.31 -7.52
N ASN A 228 -13.90 -35.57 -6.79
CA ASN A 228 -12.74 -36.30 -7.31
C ASN A 228 -12.90 -37.83 -7.27
N THR A 229 -13.95 -38.36 -6.63
CA THR A 229 -14.18 -39.80 -6.40
C THR A 229 -15.56 -40.27 -6.86
N GLN A 230 -16.13 -39.65 -7.90
CA GLN A 230 -17.48 -39.97 -8.40
C GLN A 230 -17.71 -41.45 -8.74
N SER A 231 -16.64 -42.19 -9.09
CA SER A 231 -16.72 -43.62 -9.40
C SER A 231 -16.94 -44.53 -8.18
N GLY A 232 -16.59 -44.09 -6.96
CA GLY A 232 -16.47 -44.98 -5.79
C GLY A 232 -15.27 -45.94 -5.85
N ILE A 233 -14.38 -45.85 -6.83
CA ILE A 233 -13.31 -46.85 -7.03
C ILE A 233 -12.00 -46.38 -6.39
N ILE A 234 -11.39 -47.29 -5.61
CA ILE A 234 -10.02 -47.16 -5.09
C ILE A 234 -9.09 -48.12 -5.86
N GLY A 235 -8.17 -47.56 -6.64
CA GLY A 235 -7.17 -48.32 -7.40
C GLY A 235 -5.77 -48.24 -6.79
N PHE A 236 -4.93 -49.21 -7.11
CA PHE A 236 -3.53 -49.28 -6.65
C PHE A 236 -2.53 -49.29 -7.81
N ARG A 237 -1.37 -48.69 -7.59
CA ARG A 237 -0.36 -48.55 -8.65
C ARG A 237 1.06 -48.70 -8.10
N LEU A 238 1.85 -49.61 -8.67
CA LEU A 238 3.28 -49.68 -8.39
C LEU A 238 4.00 -48.55 -9.15
N ALA A 239 4.67 -47.66 -8.41
CA ALA A 239 5.37 -46.49 -8.94
C ALA A 239 6.81 -46.46 -8.39
N PRO A 240 7.72 -47.34 -8.85
CA PRO A 240 9.03 -47.55 -8.22
C PRO A 240 9.98 -46.34 -8.33
N LYS A 241 9.65 -45.38 -9.19
CA LYS A 241 10.41 -44.13 -9.41
C LYS A 241 9.93 -42.96 -8.54
N GLN A 242 8.83 -43.09 -7.78
CA GLN A 242 8.33 -41.99 -6.96
C GLN A 242 9.25 -41.75 -5.74
N SER A 243 9.23 -40.52 -5.20
CA SER A 243 10.13 -40.09 -4.12
C SER A 243 9.72 -40.58 -2.74
N THR A 244 8.42 -40.71 -2.47
CA THR A 244 7.82 -41.14 -1.20
C THR A 244 7.40 -42.61 -1.21
N TYR A 245 7.13 -43.22 -0.03
CA TYR A 245 6.58 -44.58 0.00
C TYR A 245 5.17 -44.64 -0.60
N TRP A 246 4.35 -43.63 -0.30
CA TRP A 246 2.96 -43.52 -0.72
C TRP A 246 2.70 -42.17 -1.39
N LEU A 247 1.82 -42.19 -2.39
CA LEU A 247 1.31 -41.01 -3.08
C LEU A 247 -0.15 -41.29 -3.45
N TRP A 248 -1.08 -40.41 -3.07
CA TRP A 248 -2.46 -40.48 -3.55
C TRP A 248 -2.62 -39.54 -4.74
N SER A 249 -3.35 -39.97 -5.76
CA SER A 249 -3.75 -39.14 -6.90
C SER A 249 -5.24 -39.37 -7.23
N PHE A 250 -5.85 -38.38 -7.88
CA PHE A 250 -7.25 -38.42 -8.29
C PHE A 250 -7.34 -38.29 -9.82
N GLU A 251 -7.60 -39.44 -10.45
CA GLU A 251 -7.53 -39.66 -11.90
C GLU A 251 -8.84 -40.33 -12.35
N ASN A 252 -9.46 -39.84 -13.43
CA ASN A 252 -10.70 -40.41 -13.99
C ASN A 252 -11.84 -40.61 -12.96
N ASN A 253 -11.95 -39.70 -11.98
CA ASN A 253 -12.88 -39.77 -10.85
C ASN A 253 -12.69 -41.00 -9.93
N GLN A 254 -11.49 -41.58 -9.92
CA GLN A 254 -11.04 -42.67 -9.04
C GLN A 254 -9.96 -42.16 -8.07
N MET A 255 -9.89 -42.78 -6.89
CA MET A 255 -8.79 -42.57 -5.94
C MET A 255 -7.69 -43.58 -6.24
N ILE A 256 -6.50 -43.14 -6.62
CA ILE A 256 -5.36 -44.02 -6.92
C ILE A 256 -4.31 -43.90 -5.81
N ILE A 257 -4.08 -45.00 -5.08
CA ILE A 257 -3.02 -45.11 -4.07
C ILE A 257 -1.78 -45.74 -4.75
N SER A 258 -0.81 -44.89 -5.06
CA SER A 258 0.47 -45.30 -5.67
C SER A 258 1.54 -45.57 -4.61
N PHE A 259 2.28 -46.66 -4.74
CA PHE A 259 3.36 -47.02 -3.82
C PHE A 259 4.68 -47.36 -4.52
N LYS A 260 5.79 -46.99 -3.90
CA LYS A 260 7.14 -47.31 -4.39
C LYS A 260 7.50 -48.77 -4.12
N GLN A 261 7.23 -49.20 -2.89
CA GLN A 261 7.42 -50.53 -2.32
C GLN A 261 6.52 -50.62 -1.07
N LEU A 262 6.19 -51.83 -0.64
CA LEU A 262 5.32 -52.07 0.51
C LEU A 262 6.09 -51.88 1.83
N ALA A 263 6.13 -50.63 2.30
CA ALA A 263 6.71 -50.25 3.58
C ALA A 263 5.90 -49.12 4.21
N ASN A 264 5.96 -48.99 5.54
CA ASN A 264 5.28 -47.93 6.31
C ASN A 264 3.80 -47.75 5.91
N ILE A 265 3.02 -48.84 5.88
CA ILE A 265 1.61 -48.83 5.44
C ILE A 265 0.76 -47.82 6.22
N ASN A 266 1.12 -47.58 7.49
CA ASN A 266 0.53 -46.58 8.38
C ASN A 266 0.69 -45.12 7.90
N ASP A 267 1.65 -44.79 7.03
CA ASP A 267 1.83 -43.43 6.49
C ASP A 267 0.59 -42.95 5.71
N ASN A 268 -0.21 -43.87 5.16
CA ASN A 268 -1.51 -43.57 4.53
C ASN A 268 -2.49 -42.87 5.49
N SER A 269 -2.36 -43.07 6.81
CA SER A 269 -3.21 -42.40 7.82
C SER A 269 -2.88 -40.92 8.02
N TYR A 270 -1.77 -40.44 7.46
CA TYR A 270 -1.28 -39.06 7.60
C TYR A 270 -1.17 -38.30 6.28
N PHE A 271 -1.29 -38.98 5.12
CA PHE A 271 -1.12 -38.39 3.79
C PHE A 271 -2.01 -37.14 3.59
N ASP A 272 -1.44 -36.09 2.99
CA ASP A 272 -2.05 -34.76 2.92
C ASP A 272 -2.85 -34.56 1.63
N PHE A 273 -3.90 -35.36 1.45
CA PHE A 273 -4.62 -35.44 0.16
C PHE A 273 -5.33 -34.15 -0.24
N THR A 274 -5.60 -33.23 0.68
CA THR A 274 -6.21 -31.92 0.38
C THR A 274 -5.36 -31.04 -0.53
N LYS A 275 -4.04 -31.31 -0.63
CA LYS A 275 -3.13 -30.66 -1.58
C LYS A 275 -3.20 -31.18 -3.02
N VAL A 276 -3.81 -32.34 -3.24
CA VAL A 276 -3.89 -33.01 -4.55
C VAL A 276 -5.32 -33.23 -5.04
N LEU A 277 -6.33 -32.90 -4.23
CA LEU A 277 -7.70 -32.75 -4.68
C LEU A 277 -7.81 -31.56 -5.65
N LYS A 278 -8.48 -31.78 -6.79
CA LYS A 278 -8.84 -30.71 -7.72
C LYS A 278 -10.15 -30.08 -7.25
N VAL A 279 -10.27 -28.76 -7.37
CA VAL A 279 -11.53 -28.05 -7.13
C VAL A 279 -11.78 -27.14 -8.33
N GLU A 280 -13.04 -26.92 -8.69
CA GLU A 280 -13.39 -25.93 -9.71
C GLU A 280 -13.06 -24.51 -9.23
N GLY A 281 -12.75 -23.59 -10.15
CA GLY A 281 -12.43 -22.19 -9.85
C GLY A 281 -10.94 -21.91 -9.66
N VAL A 282 -10.61 -20.72 -9.13
CA VAL A 282 -9.24 -20.20 -9.12
C VAL A 282 -8.45 -20.62 -7.87
N PHE A 283 -9.08 -20.62 -6.69
CA PHE A 283 -8.44 -20.97 -5.42
C PHE A 283 -8.24 -22.48 -5.25
N SER A 284 -7.10 -22.90 -4.71
CA SER A 284 -6.90 -24.29 -4.28
C SER A 284 -7.79 -24.64 -3.07
N LEU A 285 -8.03 -25.93 -2.82
CA LEU A 285 -8.76 -26.37 -1.63
C LEU A 285 -8.10 -25.85 -0.33
N VAL A 286 -6.77 -25.90 -0.23
CA VAL A 286 -6.01 -25.35 0.91
C VAL A 286 -6.30 -23.87 1.10
N SER A 287 -6.34 -23.10 0.01
CA SER A 287 -6.64 -21.67 0.02
C SER A 287 -8.09 -21.38 0.43
N ARG A 288 -9.06 -22.20 0.00
CA ARG A 288 -10.48 -22.10 0.40
C ARG A 288 -10.67 -22.33 1.90
N LEU A 289 -10.02 -23.36 2.44
CA LEU A 289 -10.05 -23.66 3.88
C LEU A 289 -9.39 -22.54 4.70
N ASP A 290 -8.32 -21.92 4.19
CA ASP A 290 -7.71 -20.76 4.85
C ASP A 290 -8.62 -19.53 4.81
N LEU A 291 -9.27 -19.23 3.67
CA LEU A 291 -10.28 -18.16 3.57
C LEU A 291 -11.45 -18.39 4.54
N GLN A 292 -12.00 -19.61 4.60
CA GLN A 292 -13.08 -19.96 5.52
C GLN A 292 -12.64 -19.80 6.99
N LYS A 293 -11.46 -20.31 7.35
CA LYS A 293 -10.89 -20.22 8.70
C LYS A 293 -10.68 -18.77 9.17
N TYR A 294 -10.32 -17.86 8.26
CA TYR A 294 -10.10 -16.45 8.60
C TYR A 294 -11.30 -15.54 8.32
N LYS A 295 -12.44 -16.07 7.85
CA LYS A 295 -13.65 -15.30 7.51
C LYS A 295 -14.12 -14.39 8.65
N GLU A 296 -14.09 -14.86 9.89
CA GLU A 296 -14.45 -14.04 11.07
C GLU A 296 -13.57 -12.78 11.20
N LYS A 297 -12.27 -12.86 10.89
CA LYS A 297 -11.39 -11.68 10.89
C LYS A 297 -11.69 -10.70 9.76
N PHE A 298 -12.13 -11.18 8.60
CA PHE A 298 -12.61 -10.30 7.52
C PHE A 298 -13.83 -9.54 8.03
N ASP A 299 -14.79 -10.25 8.62
CA ASP A 299 -16.04 -9.67 9.11
C ASP A 299 -15.77 -8.65 10.24
N GLN A 300 -14.92 -8.96 11.21
CA GLN A 300 -14.46 -8.00 12.22
C GLN A 300 -13.78 -6.75 11.62
N ALA A 301 -13.02 -6.90 10.52
CA ALA A 301 -12.41 -5.77 9.84
C ALA A 301 -13.47 -4.92 9.09
N PHE A 302 -14.47 -5.54 8.47
CA PHE A 302 -15.57 -4.82 7.83
C PHE A 302 -16.50 -4.15 8.84
N GLU A 303 -16.86 -4.79 9.96
CA GLU A 303 -17.63 -4.18 11.05
C GLU A 303 -16.99 -2.87 11.54
N ARG A 304 -15.66 -2.86 11.67
CA ARG A 304 -14.87 -1.67 12.04
C ARG A 304 -14.92 -0.57 10.98
N ILE A 305 -14.77 -0.92 9.70
CA ILE A 305 -14.91 0.03 8.59
C ILE A 305 -16.35 0.57 8.53
N ASN A 306 -17.35 -0.28 8.73
CA ASN A 306 -18.77 0.06 8.72
C ASN A 306 -19.11 1.04 9.85
N ALA A 307 -18.61 0.78 11.07
CA ALA A 307 -18.77 1.70 12.19
C ALA A 307 -18.10 3.06 11.96
N ALA A 308 -16.92 3.08 11.32
CA ALA A 308 -16.19 4.31 11.02
C ALA A 308 -16.82 5.13 9.88
N THR A 309 -17.38 4.47 8.86
CA THR A 309 -17.86 5.11 7.61
C THR A 309 -19.38 5.26 7.51
N LYS A 310 -20.14 4.53 8.32
CA LYS A 310 -21.62 4.39 8.25
C LYS A 310 -22.12 3.80 6.93
N GLN A 311 -21.28 3.09 6.18
CA GLN A 311 -21.64 2.31 4.99
C GLN A 311 -21.48 0.81 5.27
N ASN A 312 -22.04 -0.07 4.44
CA ASN A 312 -21.83 -1.52 4.55
C ASN A 312 -20.76 -1.98 3.55
N TRP A 313 -19.56 -2.29 4.04
CA TRP A 313 -18.40 -2.59 3.23
C TRP A 313 -18.22 -4.08 2.93
N VAL A 314 -17.71 -4.34 1.74
CA VAL A 314 -17.29 -5.65 1.25
C VAL A 314 -15.94 -5.55 0.53
N TYR A 315 -15.35 -6.69 0.17
CA TYR A 315 -14.31 -6.75 -0.85
C TYR A 315 -14.85 -7.41 -2.12
N ASP A 316 -14.26 -7.07 -3.26
CA ASP A 316 -14.51 -7.75 -4.52
C ASP A 316 -13.72 -9.07 -4.56
N GLU A 317 -14.42 -10.19 -4.41
CA GLU A 317 -13.84 -11.54 -4.46
C GLU A 317 -13.17 -11.83 -5.81
N ALA A 318 -13.73 -11.32 -6.92
CA ALA A 318 -13.16 -11.49 -8.24
C ALA A 318 -11.78 -10.78 -8.37
N SER A 319 -11.57 -9.67 -7.67
CA SER A 319 -10.25 -9.02 -7.61
C SER A 319 -9.21 -9.88 -6.88
N LEU A 320 -9.64 -10.64 -5.85
CA LEU A 320 -8.77 -11.55 -5.11
C LEU A 320 -8.42 -12.79 -5.95
N GLU A 321 -9.38 -13.33 -6.68
CA GLU A 321 -9.15 -14.40 -7.66
C GLU A 321 -8.16 -13.95 -8.76
N GLN A 322 -8.29 -12.73 -9.28
CA GLN A 322 -7.40 -12.21 -10.33
C GLN A 322 -5.93 -12.11 -9.89
N VAL A 323 -5.66 -11.76 -8.62
CA VAL A 323 -4.28 -11.65 -8.12
C VAL A 323 -3.68 -12.99 -7.68
N TYR A 324 -4.50 -13.96 -7.25
CA TYR A 324 -4.07 -15.23 -6.68
C TYR A 324 -3.06 -16.05 -7.52
N PRO A 325 -3.22 -16.22 -8.86
CA PRO A 325 -2.26 -16.95 -9.68
C PRO A 325 -0.85 -16.36 -9.69
N SER A 326 -0.69 -15.09 -9.27
CA SER A 326 0.60 -14.39 -9.24
C SER A 326 1.39 -14.64 -7.95
N PHE A 327 0.83 -15.36 -6.97
CA PHE A 327 1.47 -15.62 -5.69
C PHE A 327 2.26 -16.95 -5.69
N ASP A 328 3.36 -17.01 -4.94
CA ASP A 328 4.03 -18.27 -4.64
C ASP A 328 3.13 -19.22 -3.82
N GLU A 329 3.51 -20.49 -3.76
CA GLU A 329 2.73 -21.53 -3.06
C GLU A 329 2.52 -21.23 -1.56
N GLY A 330 3.51 -20.63 -0.90
CA GLY A 330 3.43 -20.29 0.53
C GLY A 330 2.39 -19.21 0.80
N ASN A 331 2.36 -18.17 -0.04
CA ASN A 331 1.35 -17.11 0.02
C ASN A 331 -0.03 -17.59 -0.45
N ARG A 332 -0.12 -18.46 -1.47
CA ARG A 332 -1.40 -19.06 -1.90
C ARG A 332 -2.05 -19.92 -0.80
N ASN A 333 -1.25 -20.67 -0.05
CA ASN A 333 -1.72 -21.50 1.05
C ASN A 333 -2.10 -20.72 2.33
N ARG A 334 -1.83 -19.40 2.38
CA ARG A 334 -2.09 -18.50 3.53
C ARG A 334 -2.83 -17.22 3.12
N ILE A 335 -3.64 -17.31 2.06
CA ILE A 335 -4.30 -16.14 1.48
C ILE A 335 -5.33 -15.52 2.44
N GLY A 336 -6.09 -16.33 3.17
CA GLY A 336 -7.06 -15.87 4.16
C GLY A 336 -6.37 -15.18 5.32
N GLU A 337 -5.32 -15.78 5.87
CA GLU A 337 -4.50 -15.14 6.91
C GLU A 337 -3.94 -13.78 6.45
N THR A 338 -3.36 -13.76 5.25
CA THR A 338 -2.69 -12.57 4.68
C THR A 338 -3.67 -11.44 4.41
N PHE A 339 -4.83 -11.72 3.80
CA PHE A 339 -5.80 -10.69 3.45
C PHE A 339 -6.65 -10.24 4.63
N ALA A 340 -6.87 -11.09 5.64
CA ALA A 340 -7.42 -10.65 6.93
C ALA A 340 -6.54 -9.60 7.60
N ASP A 341 -5.21 -9.82 7.61
CA ASP A 341 -4.27 -8.86 8.19
C ASP A 341 -4.17 -7.58 7.35
N ILE A 342 -4.26 -7.65 6.01
CA ILE A 342 -4.37 -6.45 5.14
C ILE A 342 -5.63 -5.65 5.48
N LEU A 343 -6.79 -6.29 5.53
CA LEU A 343 -8.08 -5.65 5.85
C LEU A 343 -8.08 -5.03 7.25
N SER A 344 -7.51 -5.71 8.25
CA SER A 344 -7.38 -5.16 9.61
C SER A 344 -6.51 -3.90 9.67
N ASN A 345 -5.43 -3.83 8.88
CA ASN A 345 -4.59 -2.64 8.78
C ASN A 345 -5.31 -1.49 8.02
N ILE A 346 -6.07 -1.81 6.97
CA ILE A 346 -6.94 -0.85 6.26
C ILE A 346 -7.98 -0.26 7.21
N ALA A 347 -8.71 -1.12 7.94
CA ALA A 347 -9.72 -0.74 8.92
C ALA A 347 -9.16 0.21 9.98
N THR A 348 -8.00 -0.12 10.55
CA THR A 348 -7.32 0.71 11.57
C THR A 348 -6.96 2.10 11.04
N ASN A 349 -6.57 2.22 9.77
CA ASN A 349 -6.24 3.51 9.16
C ASN A 349 -7.50 4.34 8.89
N ILE A 350 -8.57 3.72 8.36
CA ILE A 350 -9.87 4.36 8.13
C ILE A 350 -10.45 4.86 9.46
N GLU A 351 -10.55 4.01 10.49
CA GLU A 351 -11.00 4.38 11.84
C GLU A 351 -10.22 5.55 12.44
N ARG A 352 -8.91 5.64 12.18
CA ARG A 352 -8.07 6.72 12.73
C ARG A 352 -8.26 8.03 11.98
N ARG A 353 -8.39 7.99 10.65
CA ARG A 353 -8.43 9.16 9.78
C ARG A 353 -9.84 9.75 9.64
N CYS A 354 -10.87 8.91 9.51
CA CYS A 354 -12.27 9.33 9.38
C CYS A 354 -12.91 9.77 10.72
N LYS A 355 -12.09 10.10 11.73
CA LYS A 355 -12.52 10.85 12.92
C LYS A 355 -12.67 12.34 12.65
N ASP A 356 -12.00 12.88 11.63
CA ASP A 356 -12.34 14.21 11.11
C ASP A 356 -13.51 14.07 10.13
N GLU A 357 -14.57 14.82 10.39
CA GLU A 357 -15.80 14.84 9.61
C GLU A 357 -15.56 15.16 8.13
N LEU A 358 -14.62 16.08 7.80
CA LEU A 358 -14.30 16.40 6.41
C LEU A 358 -13.57 15.25 5.69
N ILE A 359 -12.78 14.45 6.43
CA ILE A 359 -12.13 13.26 5.86
C ILE A 359 -13.19 12.18 5.64
N LEU A 360 -14.11 12.00 6.59
CA LEU A 360 -15.19 11.03 6.51
C LEU A 360 -16.13 11.33 5.33
N GLU A 361 -16.65 12.55 5.22
CA GLU A 361 -17.54 12.97 4.13
C GLU A 361 -16.91 12.74 2.76
N ALA A 362 -15.68 13.22 2.57
CA ALA A 362 -14.97 13.05 1.32
C ALA A 362 -14.66 11.57 1.02
N PHE A 363 -14.29 10.77 2.02
CA PHE A 363 -14.05 9.33 1.85
C PHE A 363 -15.32 8.61 1.38
N VAL A 364 -16.46 8.88 2.03
CA VAL A 364 -17.77 8.31 1.64
C VAL A 364 -18.19 8.75 0.23
N GLU A 365 -17.95 10.01 -0.14
CA GLU A 365 -18.20 10.53 -1.50
C GLU A 365 -17.28 9.87 -2.55
N ALA A 366 -16.02 9.59 -2.20
CA ALA A 366 -15.07 8.88 -3.06
C ALA A 366 -15.37 7.37 -3.18
N THR A 367 -16.11 6.79 -2.22
CA THR A 367 -16.42 5.35 -2.17
C THR A 367 -17.90 5.01 -1.97
N PRO A 368 -18.83 5.48 -2.83
CA PRO A 368 -20.25 5.18 -2.75
C PRO A 368 -20.59 3.68 -2.85
N ASN A 369 -19.74 2.86 -3.48
CA ASN A 369 -19.97 1.42 -3.60
C ASN A 369 -19.61 0.64 -2.31
N ALA A 370 -18.86 1.26 -1.39
CA ALA A 370 -18.32 0.61 -0.19
C ALA A 370 -17.54 -0.71 -0.47
N THR A 371 -16.83 -0.77 -1.60
CA THR A 371 -16.10 -1.97 -2.02
C THR A 371 -14.59 -1.76 -1.98
N ILE A 372 -13.86 -2.72 -1.41
CA ILE A 372 -12.40 -2.82 -1.51
C ILE A 372 -12.03 -3.75 -2.69
N ILE A 373 -11.18 -3.26 -3.59
CA ILE A 373 -10.68 -4.00 -4.76
C ILE A 373 -9.16 -4.19 -4.60
N PHE A 374 -8.67 -5.41 -4.74
CA PHE A 374 -7.24 -5.73 -4.65
C PHE A 374 -6.61 -5.79 -6.04
N ARG A 375 -5.49 -5.11 -6.26
CA ARG A 375 -4.80 -5.12 -7.56
C ARG A 375 -3.29 -5.30 -7.41
N LEU A 376 -2.73 -6.29 -8.10
CA LEU A 376 -1.29 -6.46 -8.21
C LEU A 376 -0.72 -5.51 -9.27
N ALA A 377 0.17 -4.61 -8.85
CA ALA A 377 0.78 -3.57 -9.67
C ALA A 377 2.33 -3.67 -9.58
N PRO A 378 2.96 -4.68 -10.22
CA PRO A 378 4.36 -5.03 -9.97
C PRO A 378 5.37 -3.98 -10.43
N LYS A 379 4.93 -3.04 -11.30
CA LYS A 379 5.74 -1.93 -11.82
C LYS A 379 5.67 -0.65 -10.98
N GLN A 380 4.81 -0.58 -9.96
CA GLN A 380 4.68 0.64 -9.14
C GLN A 380 5.92 0.84 -8.24
N SER A 381 6.16 2.08 -7.82
CA SER A 381 7.34 2.45 -7.03
C SER A 381 7.21 2.09 -5.54
N SER A 382 6.03 2.30 -4.95
CA SER A 382 5.73 1.97 -3.55
C SER A 382 5.28 0.52 -3.36
N THR A 383 5.44 -0.03 -2.15
CA THR A 383 4.92 -1.38 -1.84
C THR A 383 3.39 -1.40 -1.91
N TRP A 384 2.75 -0.35 -1.38
CA TRP A 384 1.31 -0.15 -1.33
C TRP A 384 0.95 1.22 -1.91
N LEU A 385 -0.21 1.32 -2.56
CA LEU A 385 -0.79 2.54 -3.08
C LEU A 385 -2.32 2.43 -3.00
N TRP A 386 -2.96 3.35 -2.30
CA TRP A 386 -4.42 3.45 -2.30
C TRP A 386 -4.87 4.37 -3.43
N GLU A 387 -5.89 3.96 -4.17
CA GLU A 387 -6.49 4.66 -5.31
C GLU A 387 -8.01 4.67 -5.13
N PHE A 388 -8.66 5.79 -5.42
CA PHE A 388 -10.12 5.93 -5.39
C PHE A 388 -10.63 6.04 -6.82
N SER A 389 -11.37 5.02 -7.29
CA SER A 389 -11.75 4.93 -8.70
C SER A 389 -13.06 4.16 -8.87
N ASN A 390 -13.91 4.64 -9.78
CA ASN A 390 -15.26 4.12 -10.05
C ASN A 390 -16.16 3.95 -8.81
N GLY A 391 -15.90 4.72 -7.74
CA GLY A 391 -16.64 4.67 -6.48
C GLY A 391 -16.21 3.56 -5.51
N SER A 392 -15.05 2.95 -5.72
CA SER A 392 -14.47 1.89 -4.88
C SER A 392 -13.06 2.26 -4.40
N LEU A 393 -12.63 1.67 -3.27
CA LEU A 393 -11.26 1.77 -2.77
C LEU A 393 -10.40 0.68 -3.41
N ILE A 394 -9.42 1.06 -4.21
CA ILE A 394 -8.49 0.14 -4.86
C ILE A 394 -7.16 0.12 -4.09
N ILE A 395 -6.81 -1.07 -3.61
CA ILE A 395 -5.56 -1.35 -2.91
C ILE A 395 -4.59 -1.95 -3.93
N ASN A 396 -3.76 -1.07 -4.52
CA ASN A 396 -2.71 -1.47 -5.44
C ASN A 396 -1.45 -1.87 -4.64
N PHE A 397 -0.92 -3.07 -4.89
CA PHE A 397 0.27 -3.56 -4.20
C PHE A 397 1.30 -4.15 -5.17
N LYS A 398 2.58 -3.98 -4.86
CA LYS A 398 3.69 -4.51 -5.66
C LYS A 398 4.00 -5.97 -5.33
N SER A 399 3.92 -6.30 -4.05
CA SER A 399 4.23 -7.59 -3.44
C SER A 399 3.58 -7.68 -2.06
N LEU A 400 3.29 -8.90 -1.60
CA LEU A 400 2.74 -9.15 -0.25
C LEU A 400 3.84 -9.01 0.82
N SER A 401 4.21 -7.77 1.10
CA SER A 401 5.31 -7.38 2.00
C SER A 401 4.94 -6.12 2.77
N ASN A 402 5.45 -5.97 4.00
CA ASN A 402 5.17 -4.82 4.88
C ASN A 402 3.66 -4.50 4.98
N ILE A 403 2.82 -5.50 5.23
CA ILE A 403 1.35 -5.35 5.26
C ILE A 403 0.89 -4.24 6.22
N SER A 404 1.65 -4.04 7.31
CA SER A 404 1.50 -2.96 8.29
C SER A 404 1.56 -1.54 7.71
N ASP A 405 2.19 -1.33 6.54
CA ASP A 405 2.29 -0.01 5.92
C ASP A 405 0.88 0.55 5.56
N ASN A 406 -0.11 -0.33 5.31
CA ASN A 406 -1.51 0.06 5.10
C ASN A 406 -2.11 0.77 6.33
N ASN A 407 -1.64 0.48 7.54
CA ASN A 407 -2.07 1.17 8.77
C ASN A 407 -1.59 2.63 8.80
N TYR A 408 -0.55 3.00 8.03
CA TYR A 408 0.04 4.34 8.04
C TYR A 408 -0.09 5.10 6.71
N HIS A 409 -0.60 4.45 5.66
CA HIS A 409 -0.80 5.05 4.34
C HIS A 409 -1.60 6.37 4.42
N ASP A 410 -1.06 7.45 3.85
CA ASP A 410 -1.62 8.80 3.98
C ASP A 410 -2.68 9.06 2.91
N PHE A 411 -3.76 8.26 2.92
CA PHE A 411 -4.76 8.23 1.85
C PHE A 411 -5.45 9.59 1.62
N VAL A 412 -5.47 10.48 2.63
CA VAL A 412 -5.98 11.86 2.55
C VAL A 412 -5.36 12.67 1.40
N LYS A 413 -4.11 12.37 1.01
CA LYS A 413 -3.41 13.04 -0.10
C LYS A 413 -3.88 12.63 -1.50
N VAL A 414 -4.50 11.46 -1.62
CA VAL A 414 -4.94 10.87 -2.90
C VAL A 414 -6.47 10.78 -3.00
N LEU A 415 -7.17 11.31 -1.99
CA LEU A 415 -8.61 11.26 -1.87
C LEU A 415 -9.23 12.40 -2.72
N PRO A 416 -10.10 12.07 -3.70
CA PRO A 416 -10.71 13.08 -4.56
C PRO A 416 -11.76 13.89 -3.80
N VAL A 417 -11.75 15.21 -3.99
CA VAL A 417 -12.78 16.11 -3.44
C VAL A 417 -13.31 17.05 -4.54
N PRO A 418 -14.62 17.34 -4.58
CA PRO A 418 -15.20 18.23 -5.59
C PRO A 418 -14.83 19.69 -5.32
N GLY A 419 -14.18 20.36 -6.26
CA GLY A 419 -13.82 21.79 -6.19
C GLY A 419 -12.34 22.06 -6.44
N VAL A 420 -11.88 23.28 -6.09
CA VAL A 420 -10.52 23.74 -6.42
C VAL A 420 -9.47 23.26 -5.41
N TYR A 421 -9.79 23.29 -4.11
CA TYR A 421 -8.89 22.88 -3.03
C TYR A 421 -8.84 21.35 -2.84
N SER A 422 -7.62 20.83 -2.67
CA SER A 422 -7.41 19.46 -2.18
C SER A 422 -7.95 19.27 -0.76
N LEU A 423 -8.21 18.03 -0.34
CA LEU A 423 -8.68 17.76 1.02
C LEU A 423 -7.66 18.21 2.08
N VAL A 424 -6.36 18.01 1.83
CA VAL A 424 -5.27 18.49 2.69
C VAL A 424 -5.35 20.01 2.88
N THR A 425 -5.58 20.75 1.79
CA THR A 425 -5.75 22.21 1.81
C THR A 425 -6.98 22.64 2.62
N ARG A 426 -8.11 21.93 2.50
CA ARG A 426 -9.33 22.22 3.27
C ARG A 426 -9.12 22.02 4.78
N LEU A 427 -8.44 20.95 5.15
CA LEU A 427 -8.09 20.66 6.54
C LEU A 427 -7.14 21.72 7.10
N ASP A 428 -6.18 22.19 6.31
CA ASP A 428 -5.28 23.28 6.73
C ASP A 428 -6.03 24.62 6.86
N LEU A 429 -6.92 24.98 5.93
CA LEU A 429 -7.79 26.15 6.07
C LEU A 429 -8.63 26.08 7.36
N LYS A 430 -9.33 24.96 7.61
CA LYS A 430 -10.12 24.73 8.83
C LYS A 430 -9.28 24.84 10.10
N LYS A 431 -8.07 24.26 10.11
CA LYS A 431 -7.13 24.29 11.25
C LYS A 431 -6.65 25.70 11.59
N TYR A 432 -6.55 26.60 10.61
CA TYR A 432 -6.10 27.98 10.81
C TYR A 432 -7.24 29.01 10.85
N GLN A 433 -8.51 28.58 10.79
CA GLN A 433 -9.68 29.47 10.84
C GLN A 433 -9.68 30.38 12.08
N GLU A 434 -9.45 29.83 13.27
CA GLU A 434 -9.35 30.63 14.51
C GLU A 434 -8.27 31.72 14.45
N LYS A 435 -7.19 31.51 13.68
CA LYS A 435 -6.16 32.55 13.48
C LYS A 435 -6.59 33.63 12.50
N PHE A 436 -7.35 33.28 11.46
CA PHE A 436 -7.97 34.27 10.58
C PHE A 436 -8.95 35.14 11.39
N ASP A 437 -9.85 34.51 12.15
CA ASP A 437 -10.85 35.18 12.97
C ASP A 437 -10.21 36.10 14.02
N ALA A 438 -9.17 35.64 14.72
CA ALA A 438 -8.40 36.45 15.67
C ALA A 438 -7.69 37.66 15.03
N CYS A 439 -7.27 37.54 13.76
CA CYS A 439 -6.71 38.66 13.02
C CYS A 439 -7.79 39.66 12.57
N PHE A 440 -8.98 39.19 12.20
CA PHE A 440 -10.09 40.07 11.83
C PHE A 440 -10.71 40.79 13.02
N GLU A 441 -10.82 40.15 14.19
CA GLU A 441 -11.26 40.83 15.43
C GLU A 441 -10.26 41.90 15.87
N ARG A 442 -8.95 41.66 15.74
CA ARG A 442 -7.91 42.69 15.91
C ARG A 442 -8.13 43.89 14.97
N LEU A 443 -8.38 43.62 13.70
CA LEU A 443 -8.59 44.66 12.68
C LEU A 443 -9.88 45.45 12.94
N LYS A 444 -10.96 44.77 13.34
CA LYS A 444 -12.25 45.33 13.76
C LYS A 444 -12.14 46.23 14.99
N VAL A 445 -11.29 45.90 15.96
CA VAL A 445 -11.01 46.80 17.10
C VAL A 445 -10.44 48.14 16.63
N VAL A 446 -9.63 48.16 15.55
CA VAL A 446 -9.08 49.39 14.96
C VAL A 446 -10.12 50.11 14.10
N THR A 447 -10.70 49.44 13.10
CA THR A 447 -11.54 50.10 12.07
C THR A 447 -13.01 50.22 12.41
N LYS A 448 -13.49 49.51 13.44
CA LYS A 448 -14.93 49.37 13.79
C LYS A 448 -15.78 48.73 12.69
N MET A 449 -15.17 47.89 11.85
CA MET A 449 -15.85 47.14 10.77
C MET A 449 -15.59 45.65 10.92
N ASP A 450 -16.53 44.80 10.52
CA ASP A 450 -16.35 43.34 10.49
C ASP A 450 -15.56 42.93 9.25
N TRP A 451 -14.34 42.40 9.44
CA TRP A 451 -13.43 42.07 8.34
C TRP A 451 -13.52 40.61 7.88
N SER A 452 -13.24 40.39 6.59
CA SER A 452 -13.19 39.07 5.96
C SER A 452 -12.12 38.97 4.86
N TYR A 453 -11.88 37.77 4.33
CA TYR A 453 -11.17 37.56 3.07
C TYR A 453 -12.11 37.00 1.99
N ASP A 454 -11.82 37.32 0.73
CA ASP A 454 -12.54 36.76 -0.42
C ASP A 454 -12.07 35.32 -0.69
N GLN A 455 -12.92 34.34 -0.35
CA GLN A 455 -12.64 32.92 -0.59
C GLN A 455 -12.53 32.60 -2.09
N ALA A 456 -13.34 33.20 -2.96
CA ALA A 456 -13.30 32.94 -4.40
C ALA A 456 -12.01 33.49 -5.03
N ALA A 457 -11.48 34.59 -4.51
CA ALA A 457 -10.16 35.10 -4.89
C ALA A 457 -9.03 34.14 -4.47
N LEU A 458 -9.12 33.57 -3.26
CA LEU A 458 -8.16 32.55 -2.78
C LEU A 458 -8.23 31.25 -3.62
N GLU A 459 -9.43 30.84 -4.04
CA GLU A 459 -9.63 29.71 -4.97
C GLU A 459 -9.00 29.98 -6.35
N GLN A 460 -9.12 31.20 -6.89
CA GLN A 460 -8.46 31.58 -8.15
C GLN A 460 -6.93 31.58 -8.06
N VAL A 461 -6.38 31.91 -6.88
CA VAL A 461 -4.93 31.94 -6.63
C VAL A 461 -4.35 30.53 -6.49
N TYR A 462 -5.06 29.60 -5.84
CA TYR A 462 -4.56 28.27 -5.46
C TYR A 462 -3.92 27.43 -6.59
N PRO A 463 -4.49 27.32 -7.81
CA PRO A 463 -3.87 26.57 -8.90
C PRO A 463 -2.49 27.07 -9.32
N SER A 464 -2.18 28.34 -9.04
CA SER A 464 -0.92 29.01 -9.42
C SER A 464 0.17 28.89 -8.35
N LEU A 465 -0.11 28.27 -7.21
CA LEU A 465 0.86 28.05 -6.13
C LEU A 465 1.70 26.79 -6.38
N ASP A 466 2.89 26.71 -5.78
CA ASP A 466 3.66 25.48 -5.69
C ASP A 466 3.03 24.48 -4.71
N GLU A 467 3.38 23.19 -4.85
CA GLU A 467 2.83 22.11 -4.03
C GLU A 467 3.11 22.26 -2.52
N GLY A 468 4.22 22.92 -2.16
CA GLY A 468 4.54 23.23 -0.75
C GLY A 468 3.50 24.16 -0.15
N ASN A 469 3.23 25.28 -0.81
CA ASN A 469 2.23 26.26 -0.38
C ASN A 469 0.78 25.77 -0.54
N LYS A 470 0.45 24.94 -1.55
CA LYS A 470 -0.90 24.34 -1.67
C LYS A 470 -1.30 23.51 -0.45
N SER A 471 -0.36 22.74 0.11
CA SER A 471 -0.62 21.90 1.27
C SER A 471 -0.68 22.66 2.60
N ARG A 472 -0.25 23.92 2.62
CA ARG A 472 -0.11 24.79 3.81
C ARG A 472 -0.85 26.14 3.64
N LEU A 473 -1.92 26.14 2.86
CA LEU A 473 -2.59 27.37 2.43
C LEU A 473 -3.15 28.19 3.60
N GLY A 474 -3.79 27.53 4.58
CA GLY A 474 -4.33 28.19 5.76
C GLY A 474 -3.22 28.75 6.65
N GLU A 475 -2.14 27.98 6.86
CA GLU A 475 -0.96 28.44 7.57
C GLU A 475 -0.37 29.71 6.92
N THR A 476 -0.02 29.62 5.64
CA THR A 476 0.62 30.67 4.86
C THR A 476 -0.23 31.95 4.79
N PHE A 477 -1.52 31.83 4.48
CA PHE A 477 -2.38 33.01 4.38
C PHE A 477 -2.75 33.60 5.75
N SER A 478 -2.77 32.80 6.83
CA SER A 478 -2.94 33.34 8.18
C SER A 478 -1.75 34.20 8.62
N GLU A 479 -0.53 33.84 8.21
CA GLU A 479 0.67 34.64 8.44
C GLU A 479 0.69 35.93 7.59
N ILE A 480 0.25 35.85 6.33
CA ILE A 480 0.08 37.02 5.45
C ILE A 480 -0.94 38.00 6.08
N ILE A 481 -2.11 37.52 6.51
CA ILE A 481 -3.14 38.35 7.14
C ILE A 481 -2.67 38.93 8.48
N SER A 482 -1.98 38.16 9.33
CA SER A 482 -1.42 38.67 10.58
C SER A 482 -0.44 39.82 10.35
N ASN A 483 0.40 39.74 9.31
CA ASN A 483 1.31 40.82 8.92
C ASN A 483 0.56 42.05 8.34
N ILE A 484 -0.47 41.83 7.52
CA ILE A 484 -1.35 42.91 7.02
C ILE A 484 -2.00 43.67 8.19
N VAL A 485 -2.64 42.95 9.11
CA VAL A 485 -3.33 43.52 10.28
C VAL A 485 -2.37 44.30 11.17
N SER A 486 -1.18 43.75 11.44
CA SER A 486 -0.17 44.41 12.29
C SER A 486 0.35 45.72 11.68
N ASN A 487 0.41 45.84 10.35
CA ASN A 487 0.75 47.08 9.66
C ASN A 487 -0.38 48.12 9.76
N ILE A 488 -1.64 47.68 9.60
CA ILE A 488 -2.82 48.55 9.72
C ILE A 488 -2.97 49.06 11.16
N GLU A 489 -2.89 48.19 12.17
CA GLU A 489 -2.86 48.56 13.60
C GLU A 489 -1.76 49.59 13.94
N LYS A 490 -0.60 49.49 13.27
CA LYS A 490 0.52 50.40 13.49
C LYS A 490 0.28 51.79 12.88
N ARG A 491 -0.29 51.84 11.67
CA ARG A 491 -0.40 53.07 10.86
C ARG A 491 -1.71 53.82 11.05
N CYS A 492 -2.83 53.12 11.26
CA CYS A 492 -4.14 53.72 11.53
C CYS A 492 -4.34 54.14 13.00
N LYS A 493 -3.24 54.43 13.72
CA LYS A 493 -3.27 55.13 15.01
C LYS A 493 -3.59 56.61 14.85
N GLU A 494 -3.27 57.17 13.69
CA GLU A 494 -3.62 58.54 13.34
C GLU A 494 -5.01 58.56 12.70
N GLU A 495 -5.90 59.36 13.28
CA GLU A 495 -7.32 59.50 12.89
C GLU A 495 -7.51 59.72 11.39
N MET A 496 -6.76 60.66 10.78
CA MET A 496 -6.86 60.94 9.34
C MET A 496 -6.43 59.75 8.46
N THR A 497 -5.47 58.93 8.92
CA THR A 497 -5.06 57.71 8.23
C THR A 497 -6.11 56.62 8.37
N LEU A 498 -6.76 56.53 9.54
CA LEU A 498 -7.86 55.61 9.80
C LEU A 498 -9.10 55.94 8.96
N GLU A 499 -9.50 57.21 8.90
CA GLU A 499 -10.62 57.69 8.07
C GLU A 499 -10.42 57.36 6.59
N ALA A 500 -9.27 57.76 6.02
CA ALA A 500 -8.97 57.51 4.61
C ALA A 500 -8.83 56.01 4.30
N PHE A 501 -8.35 55.21 5.25
CA PHE A 501 -8.33 53.75 5.12
C PHE A 501 -9.76 53.18 5.07
N ILE A 502 -10.63 53.54 6.04
CA ILE A 502 -12.03 53.10 6.08
C ILE A 502 -12.79 53.50 4.81
N GLU A 503 -12.63 54.74 4.32
CA GLU A 503 -13.23 55.20 3.06
C GLU A 503 -12.75 54.37 1.86
N SER A 504 -11.46 54.02 1.82
CA SER A 504 -10.86 53.21 0.76
C SER A 504 -11.20 51.71 0.86
N THR A 505 -11.65 51.23 2.03
CA THR A 505 -11.97 49.82 2.30
C THR A 505 -13.41 49.64 2.81
N ALA A 506 -14.37 50.31 2.19
CA ALA A 506 -15.79 50.30 2.59
C ALA A 506 -16.44 48.90 2.73
N ASN A 507 -15.89 47.86 2.08
CA ASN A 507 -16.38 46.48 2.18
C ASN A 507 -15.73 45.66 3.31
N ALA A 508 -14.70 46.19 3.99
CA ALA A 508 -13.89 45.50 5.00
C ALA A 508 -13.40 44.10 4.55
N ARG A 509 -12.95 43.99 3.29
CA ARG A 509 -12.60 42.70 2.67
C ARG A 509 -11.21 42.71 2.06
N ILE A 510 -10.45 41.65 2.33
CA ILE A 510 -9.13 41.39 1.74
C ILE A 510 -9.27 40.46 0.53
N VAL A 511 -8.77 40.89 -0.63
CA VAL A 511 -8.84 40.14 -1.90
C VAL A 511 -7.43 39.77 -2.34
N PHE A 512 -7.10 38.48 -2.38
CA PHE A 512 -5.78 38.02 -2.84
C PHE A 512 -5.73 37.87 -4.35
N ARG A 513 -4.63 38.30 -4.97
CA ARG A 513 -4.43 38.21 -6.42
C ARG A 513 -2.99 37.80 -6.76
N ILE A 514 -2.82 36.89 -7.72
CA ILE A 514 -1.49 36.61 -8.27
C ILE A 514 -1.22 37.53 -9.47
N ALA A 515 -0.08 38.20 -9.45
CA ALA A 515 0.34 39.20 -10.44
C ALA A 515 1.79 38.93 -10.88
N PRO A 516 2.05 37.87 -11.68
CA PRO A 516 3.40 37.36 -11.92
C PRO A 516 4.33 38.33 -12.70
N LYS A 517 3.77 39.41 -13.26
CA LYS A 517 4.50 40.46 -14.00
C LYS A 517 4.82 41.71 -13.17
N GLN A 518 4.35 41.79 -11.91
CA GLN A 518 4.58 42.97 -11.09
C GLN A 518 6.05 43.03 -10.60
N SER A 519 6.55 44.23 -10.34
CA SER A 519 7.96 44.46 -9.99
C SER A 519 8.30 44.12 -8.54
N ALA A 520 7.39 44.36 -7.60
CA ALA A 520 7.56 44.07 -6.18
C ALA A 520 7.02 42.67 -5.80
N ASN A 521 7.48 42.10 -4.70
CA ASN A 521 6.92 40.83 -4.20
C ASN A 521 5.45 40.98 -3.83
N TRP A 522 5.11 42.11 -3.19
CA TRP A 522 3.79 42.45 -2.67
C TRP A 522 3.41 43.87 -3.10
N ILE A 523 2.15 44.06 -3.51
CA ILE A 523 1.53 45.35 -3.83
C ILE A 523 0.16 45.36 -3.15
N TRP A 524 -0.16 46.44 -2.45
CA TRP A 524 -1.50 46.71 -1.95
C TRP A 524 -2.17 47.73 -2.88
N GLU A 525 -3.41 47.46 -3.25
CA GLU A 525 -4.26 48.30 -4.10
C GLU A 525 -5.61 48.43 -3.40
N PHE A 526 -6.16 49.65 -3.35
CA PHE A 526 -7.50 49.90 -2.83
C PHE A 526 -8.46 50.08 -4.01
N SER A 527 -9.30 49.08 -4.27
CA SER A 527 -10.17 49.07 -5.45
C SER A 527 -11.58 48.59 -5.08
N ASN A 528 -12.61 49.32 -5.54
CA ASN A 528 -14.03 48.98 -5.32
C ASN A 528 -14.43 48.79 -3.83
N GLY A 529 -13.72 49.40 -2.89
CA GLY A 529 -13.93 49.24 -1.45
C GLY A 529 -13.27 48.00 -0.83
N ASP A 530 -12.46 47.25 -1.58
CA ASP A 530 -11.67 46.12 -1.10
C ASP A 530 -10.18 46.48 -0.98
N LEU A 531 -9.49 45.84 -0.02
CA LEU A 531 -8.03 45.80 0.04
C LEU A 531 -7.53 44.64 -0.83
N VAL A 532 -7.04 44.94 -2.03
CA VAL A 532 -6.46 43.96 -2.95
C VAL A 532 -4.98 43.78 -2.64
N VAL A 533 -4.59 42.58 -2.24
CA VAL A 533 -3.19 42.20 -1.96
C VAL A 533 -2.67 41.35 -3.12
N SER A 534 -1.93 42.00 -4.01
CA SER A 534 -1.35 41.38 -5.21
C SER A 534 0.08 40.91 -4.95
N PHE A 535 0.39 39.65 -5.27
CA PHE A 535 1.73 39.09 -5.10
C PHE A 535 2.27 38.43 -6.38
N ARG A 536 3.59 38.52 -6.58
CA ARG A 536 4.26 37.86 -7.72
C ARG A 536 4.43 36.35 -7.48
N GLN A 537 4.84 35.99 -6.28
CA GLN A 537 5.02 34.65 -5.75
C GLN A 537 4.98 34.75 -4.21
N ILE A 538 4.66 33.66 -3.50
CA ILE A 538 4.68 33.68 -2.04
C ILE A 538 6.14 33.64 -1.55
N CYS A 539 6.68 34.79 -1.16
CA CYS A 539 7.98 34.93 -0.53
C CYS A 539 8.01 36.18 0.35
N ASN A 540 8.91 36.24 1.34
CA ASN A 540 9.07 37.37 2.25
C ASN A 540 7.72 37.87 2.83
N ILE A 541 6.93 36.98 3.43
CA ILE A 541 5.57 37.29 3.90
C ILE A 541 5.56 38.50 4.86
N ASN A 542 6.62 38.64 5.66
CA ASN A 542 6.85 39.76 6.58
C ASN A 542 6.97 41.14 5.91
N ASP A 543 7.23 41.24 4.60
CA ASP A 543 7.24 42.53 3.88
C ASP A 543 5.88 43.25 4.05
N ASN A 544 4.77 42.50 4.17
CA ASN A 544 3.43 43.04 4.43
C ASN A 544 3.33 43.84 5.74
N SER A 545 4.15 43.54 6.76
CA SER A 545 4.20 44.31 8.02
C SER A 545 4.83 45.70 7.88
N TYR A 546 5.51 45.98 6.75
CA TYR A 546 6.27 47.21 6.55
C TYR A 546 5.79 48.06 5.36
N LEU A 547 4.99 47.49 4.45
CA LEU A 547 4.45 48.17 3.28
C LEU A 547 3.82 49.53 3.61
N ASP A 548 4.12 50.52 2.79
CA ASP A 548 3.77 51.92 3.03
C ASP A 548 2.43 52.30 2.38
N PHE A 549 1.35 51.65 2.82
CA PHE A 549 0.05 51.75 2.18
C PHE A 549 -0.56 53.17 2.20
N ILE A 550 -0.08 54.05 3.09
CA ILE A 550 -0.47 55.48 3.15
C ILE A 550 -0.22 56.18 1.81
N LYS A 551 0.80 55.77 1.04
CA LYS A 551 1.11 56.34 -0.29
C LYS A 551 0.14 55.95 -1.39
N VAL A 552 -0.69 54.92 -1.19
CA VAL A 552 -1.65 54.41 -2.18
C VAL A 552 -3.10 54.52 -1.71
N LEU A 553 -3.35 55.06 -0.51
CA LEU A 553 -4.68 55.45 -0.07
C LEU A 553 -5.17 56.67 -0.87
N SER A 554 -6.44 56.60 -1.30
CA SER A 554 -7.18 57.75 -1.79
C SER A 554 -7.27 58.83 -0.70
N SER A 555 -7.25 60.10 -1.10
CA SER A 555 -7.56 61.22 -0.21
C SER A 555 -8.49 62.20 -0.93
N PRO A 556 -9.58 62.67 -0.29
CA PRO A 556 -10.55 63.54 -0.95
C PRO A 556 -10.00 64.97 -1.08
N GLY A 557 -9.44 65.32 -2.23
CA GLY A 557 -8.94 66.67 -2.54
C GLY A 557 -7.74 66.67 -3.49
N VAL A 558 -7.00 67.78 -3.53
CA VAL A 558 -5.80 67.93 -4.39
C VAL A 558 -4.57 67.30 -3.74
N LEU A 559 -4.39 67.49 -2.42
CA LEU A 559 -3.29 66.90 -1.62
C LEU A 559 -3.48 65.40 -1.41
N SER A 560 -2.39 64.61 -1.51
CA SER A 560 -2.41 63.20 -1.05
C SER A 560 -2.48 63.10 0.48
N LEU A 561 -2.89 61.93 0.99
CA LEU A 561 -2.97 61.68 2.43
C LEU A 561 -1.63 61.90 3.13
N ALA A 562 -0.54 61.35 2.59
CA ALA A 562 0.82 61.55 3.14
C ALA A 562 1.19 63.04 3.23
N SER A 563 0.78 63.84 2.24
CA SER A 563 1.00 65.29 2.19
C SER A 563 0.19 66.02 3.28
N ARG A 564 -1.05 65.58 3.54
CA ARG A 564 -1.92 66.12 4.60
C ARG A 564 -1.43 65.78 6.00
N LEU A 565 -0.89 64.57 6.19
CA LEU A 565 -0.26 64.18 7.45
C LEU A 565 1.00 65.03 7.72
N ASN A 566 1.86 65.21 6.72
CA ASN A 566 3.03 66.07 6.85
C ASN A 566 2.67 67.56 7.05
N MET A 567 1.60 68.06 6.41
CA MET A 567 1.01 69.37 6.71
C MET A 567 0.59 69.48 8.19
N LYS A 568 -0.11 68.47 8.72
CA LYS A 568 -0.57 68.42 10.12
C LYS A 568 0.61 68.36 11.11
N GLU A 569 1.61 67.54 10.82
CA GLU A 569 2.85 67.41 11.61
C GLU A 569 3.59 68.75 11.75
N TYR A 570 3.68 69.53 10.67
CA TYR A 570 4.40 70.81 10.67
C TYR A 570 3.50 72.01 11.00
N GLN A 571 2.19 71.82 11.19
CA GLN A 571 1.23 72.92 11.40
C GLN A 571 1.57 73.78 12.62
N GLU A 572 2.02 73.16 13.72
CA GLU A 572 2.40 73.88 14.93
C GLU A 572 3.63 74.79 14.69
N ARG A 573 4.66 74.29 13.99
CA ARG A 573 5.87 75.05 13.64
C ARG A 573 5.60 76.17 12.63
N MET A 574 4.65 75.95 11.72
CA MET A 574 4.12 76.99 10.84
C MET A 574 3.40 78.08 11.65
N ASN A 575 2.56 77.69 12.62
CA ASN A 575 1.88 78.62 13.52
C ASN A 575 2.88 79.42 14.39
N GLU A 576 3.94 78.81 14.93
CA GLU A 576 5.02 79.53 15.62
C GLU A 576 5.68 80.61 14.74
N SER A 577 5.88 80.29 13.46
CA SER A 577 6.50 81.22 12.50
C SER A 577 5.56 82.39 12.18
N ILE A 578 4.24 82.14 12.15
CA ILE A 578 3.20 83.16 12.00
C ILE A 578 3.06 84.02 13.27
N GLU A 579 3.07 83.43 14.47
CA GLU A 579 2.98 84.18 15.73
C GLU A 579 4.21 85.09 15.97
N LYS A 580 5.39 84.74 15.46
CA LYS A 580 6.56 85.64 15.43
C LYS A 580 6.32 86.87 14.53
N ILE A 581 5.66 86.70 13.39
CA ILE A 581 5.29 87.80 12.48
C ILE A 581 4.26 88.71 13.17
N LYS A 582 3.20 88.12 13.73
CA LYS A 582 2.16 88.83 14.50
C LYS A 582 2.73 89.60 15.70
N THR A 583 3.63 89.00 16.46
CA THR A 583 4.31 89.66 17.59
C THR A 583 5.15 90.86 17.14
N CYS A 584 5.84 90.75 15.99
CA CYS A 584 6.63 91.85 15.44
C CYS A 584 5.77 93.00 14.89
N LEU A 585 4.68 92.67 14.19
CA LEU A 585 3.86 93.64 13.45
C LEU A 585 2.64 94.16 14.22
N GLY A 586 2.29 93.57 15.38
CA GLY A 586 1.15 94.00 16.20
C GLY A 586 -0.22 93.77 15.55
N THR A 587 -0.28 92.92 14.52
CA THR A 587 -1.48 92.61 13.72
C THR A 587 -1.66 91.10 13.62
N ASP A 588 -2.88 90.62 13.38
CA ASP A 588 -3.11 89.18 13.16
C ASP A 588 -2.62 88.73 11.78
N TRP A 589 -1.93 87.59 11.74
CA TRP A 589 -1.39 87.02 10.50
C TRP A 589 -1.81 85.56 10.28
N GLY A 590 -1.81 85.13 9.01
CA GLY A 590 -2.09 83.74 8.64
C GLY A 590 -1.71 83.40 7.20
N VAL A 591 -1.76 82.11 6.86
CA VAL A 591 -1.58 81.62 5.49
C VAL A 591 -2.94 81.39 4.84
N GLU A 592 -3.10 81.80 3.59
CA GLU A 592 -4.34 81.58 2.85
C GLU A 592 -4.49 80.09 2.47
N SER A 593 -5.61 79.46 2.82
CA SER A 593 -5.80 78.01 2.74
C SER A 593 -5.69 77.42 1.32
N SER A 594 -6.00 78.19 0.26
CA SER A 594 -5.82 77.74 -1.12
C SER A 594 -4.36 77.55 -1.52
N SER A 595 -3.42 78.15 -0.79
CA SER A 595 -1.98 78.15 -1.14
C SER A 595 -1.39 76.74 -1.32
N PHE A 596 -1.94 75.75 -0.62
CA PHE A 596 -1.49 74.36 -0.70
C PHE A 596 -2.04 73.67 -1.96
N ASP A 597 -3.33 73.84 -2.24
CA ASP A 597 -3.98 73.33 -3.45
C ASP A 597 -3.47 74.03 -4.73
N ASP A 598 -3.07 75.31 -4.63
CA ASP A 598 -2.50 76.12 -5.71
C ASP A 598 -1.05 75.71 -6.06
N ILE A 599 -0.30 75.09 -5.14
CA ILE A 599 1.10 74.70 -5.36
C ILE A 599 1.26 73.19 -5.61
N TYR A 600 0.48 72.35 -4.94
CA TYR A 600 0.64 70.90 -5.00
C TYR A 600 0.63 70.28 -6.43
N PRO A 601 -0.25 70.71 -7.36
CA PRO A 601 -0.24 70.22 -8.75
C PRO A 601 1.03 70.54 -9.55
N PHE A 602 1.87 71.44 -9.03
CA PHE A 602 3.09 71.92 -9.68
C PHE A 602 4.38 71.31 -9.10
N LEU A 603 4.28 70.45 -8.09
CA LEU A 603 5.40 69.66 -7.56
C LEU A 603 5.69 68.51 -8.53
N GLU A 604 6.89 68.50 -9.12
CA GLU A 604 7.29 67.51 -10.14
C GLU A 604 7.65 66.14 -9.54
N SER A 605 8.13 66.07 -8.29
CA SER A 605 8.46 64.82 -7.61
C SER A 605 7.45 64.42 -6.53
N GLU A 606 7.22 63.11 -6.38
CA GLU A 606 6.38 62.59 -5.29
C GLU A 606 7.03 62.79 -3.91
N SER A 607 8.37 62.85 -3.83
CA SER A 607 9.05 63.21 -2.58
C SER A 607 8.66 64.60 -2.10
N ASP A 608 8.65 65.60 -2.99
CA ASP A 608 8.31 66.98 -2.61
C ASP A 608 6.83 67.12 -2.26
N LYS A 609 5.94 66.40 -2.97
CA LYS A 609 4.52 66.27 -2.61
C LYS A 609 4.34 65.76 -1.19
N THR A 610 4.97 64.63 -0.85
CA THR A 610 4.86 64.03 0.48
C THR A 610 5.47 64.89 1.60
N ARG A 611 6.39 65.81 1.28
CA ARG A 611 7.09 66.70 2.23
C ARG A 611 6.62 68.16 2.15
N ILE A 612 5.40 68.40 1.65
CA ILE A 612 4.91 69.76 1.43
C ILE A 612 4.83 70.59 2.73
N GLY A 613 4.42 70.00 3.86
CA GLY A 613 4.32 70.70 5.14
C GLY A 613 5.68 71.11 5.71
N GLU A 614 6.67 70.22 5.65
CA GLU A 614 8.07 70.53 5.98
C GLU A 614 8.60 71.69 5.14
N THR A 615 8.35 71.62 3.82
CA THR A 615 8.87 72.62 2.87
C THR A 615 8.22 73.99 3.08
N PHE A 616 6.90 74.04 3.30
CA PHE A 616 6.19 75.30 3.62
C PHE A 616 6.61 75.85 4.98
N ASN A 617 6.88 75.00 5.98
CA ASN A 617 7.42 75.43 7.27
C ASN A 617 8.79 76.12 7.12
N ASP A 618 9.71 75.55 6.34
CA ASP A 618 11.03 76.14 6.15
C ASP A 618 10.95 77.50 5.43
N VAL A 619 10.07 77.62 4.43
CA VAL A 619 9.79 78.90 3.77
C VAL A 619 9.15 79.90 4.75
N LEU A 620 8.14 79.51 5.53
CA LEU A 620 7.50 80.38 6.53
C LEU A 620 8.47 80.85 7.61
N LYS A 621 9.37 79.97 8.06
CA LYS A 621 10.43 80.30 9.02
C LYS A 621 11.41 81.33 8.45
N ALA A 622 11.75 81.21 7.16
CA ALA A 622 12.60 82.16 6.45
C ALA A 622 11.90 83.52 6.26
N ILE A 623 10.62 83.53 5.84
CA ILE A 623 9.78 84.75 5.79
C ILE A 623 9.75 85.43 7.16
N SER A 624 9.38 84.68 8.20
CA SER A 624 9.22 85.17 9.57
C SER A 624 10.49 85.84 10.07
N THR A 625 11.64 85.18 9.87
CA THR A 625 12.94 85.71 10.25
C THR A 625 13.29 87.01 9.52
N ASN A 626 12.98 87.10 8.21
CA ASN A 626 13.24 88.31 7.43
C ASN A 626 12.29 89.47 7.76
N ILE A 627 11.00 89.20 8.01
CA ILE A 627 10.05 90.22 8.48
C ILE A 627 10.51 90.76 9.84
N VAL A 628 10.78 89.90 10.81
CA VAL A 628 11.28 90.29 12.15
C VAL A 628 12.57 91.11 12.06
N LYS A 629 13.51 90.73 11.18
CA LYS A 629 14.78 91.45 10.99
C LYS A 629 14.60 92.82 10.32
N LYS A 630 13.75 92.95 9.30
CA LYS A 630 13.61 94.20 8.52
C LYS A 630 12.58 95.16 9.14
N CYS A 631 11.55 94.67 9.80
CA CYS A 631 10.53 95.48 10.51
C CYS A 631 10.93 95.84 11.96
N ALA A 632 12.21 95.64 12.32
CA ALA A 632 12.82 96.26 13.50
C ALA A 632 13.03 97.79 13.31
N ASP A 633 12.97 98.27 12.06
CA ASP A 633 12.84 99.69 11.72
C ASP A 633 11.35 100.03 11.61
N GLU A 634 10.86 100.95 12.45
CA GLU A 634 9.43 101.30 12.50
C GLU A 634 8.92 101.93 11.19
N MET A 635 9.75 102.65 10.42
CA MET A 635 9.31 103.17 9.11
C MET A 635 9.11 102.05 8.09
N VAL A 636 9.96 101.02 8.14
CA VAL A 636 9.81 99.82 7.30
C VAL A 636 8.57 99.03 7.72
N LYS A 637 8.33 98.92 9.03
CA LYS A 637 7.17 98.23 9.62
C LYS A 637 5.85 98.90 9.27
N GLU A 638 5.73 100.22 9.43
CA GLU A 638 4.53 100.99 9.03
C GLU A 638 4.23 100.80 7.54
N ALA A 639 5.23 101.01 6.67
CA ALA A 639 5.07 100.83 5.23
C ALA A 639 4.74 99.39 4.83
N PHE A 640 5.27 98.39 5.55
CA PHE A 640 4.94 96.99 5.32
C PHE A 640 3.48 96.70 5.70
N ILE A 641 3.03 97.16 6.87
CA ILE A 641 1.64 96.98 7.34
C ILE A 641 0.65 97.66 6.39
N GLU A 642 0.94 98.87 5.89
CA GLU A 642 0.11 99.56 4.89
C GLU A 642 -0.08 98.72 3.61
N ASN A 643 0.98 98.08 3.12
CA ASN A 643 0.95 97.21 1.93
C ASN A 643 0.39 95.80 2.21
N THR A 644 0.20 95.42 3.49
CA THR A 644 -0.23 94.08 3.92
C THR A 644 -1.45 94.12 4.85
N ALA A 645 -2.34 95.10 4.66
CA ALA A 645 -3.51 95.35 5.51
C ALA A 645 -4.42 94.14 5.79
N ASN A 646 -4.38 93.08 4.98
CA ASN A 646 -5.16 91.86 5.18
C ASN A 646 -4.46 90.77 6.03
N GLY A 647 -3.19 90.96 6.43
CA GLY A 647 -2.45 90.01 7.30
C GLY A 647 -2.23 88.61 6.71
N LYS A 648 -2.42 88.41 5.41
CA LYS A 648 -2.29 87.08 4.78
C LYS A 648 -1.03 86.93 3.94
N ILE A 649 -0.37 85.79 4.13
CA ILE A 649 0.62 85.23 3.21
C ILE A 649 -0.11 84.28 2.26
N ILE A 650 0.02 84.50 0.95
CA ILE A 650 -0.46 83.59 -0.10
C ILE A 650 0.75 82.98 -0.79
N PHE A 651 0.78 81.67 -0.97
CA PHE A 651 1.74 81.02 -1.86
C PHE A 651 1.07 80.66 -3.19
N ARG A 652 1.69 81.01 -4.31
CA ARG A 652 1.16 80.74 -5.68
C ARG A 652 2.26 80.22 -6.59
N CYS A 653 1.92 79.37 -7.55
CA CYS A 653 2.84 78.98 -8.63
C CYS A 653 2.54 79.77 -9.93
N ASP A 654 3.55 80.44 -10.51
CA ASP A 654 3.46 81.07 -11.83
C ASP A 654 4.62 80.62 -12.74
N LYS A 655 4.31 79.70 -13.67
CA LYS A 655 5.23 79.18 -14.68
C LYS A 655 5.89 80.24 -15.58
N LYS A 656 5.37 81.48 -15.63
CA LYS A 656 5.91 82.58 -16.44
C LYS A 656 6.92 83.46 -15.70
N GLN A 657 7.09 83.27 -14.41
CA GLN A 657 7.96 84.09 -13.58
C GLN A 657 9.46 83.89 -13.92
N THR A 658 10.33 84.81 -13.52
CA THR A 658 11.76 84.79 -13.91
C THR A 658 12.71 84.34 -12.81
N GLY A 659 12.53 84.79 -11.55
CA GLY A 659 13.27 84.33 -10.37
C GLY A 659 12.62 83.14 -9.66
N TYR A 660 13.29 82.54 -8.66
CA TYR A 660 12.75 81.39 -7.92
C TYR A 660 11.55 81.77 -7.05
N TRP A 661 11.77 82.70 -6.12
CA TRP A 661 10.70 83.37 -5.38
C TRP A 661 10.61 84.84 -5.78
N VAL A 662 9.41 85.34 -6.00
CA VAL A 662 9.13 86.77 -6.14
C VAL A 662 8.08 87.18 -5.14
N TRP A 663 8.47 88.08 -4.25
CA TRP A 663 7.60 88.72 -3.29
C TRP A 663 6.86 89.87 -3.97
N LYS A 664 5.54 89.86 -3.89
CA LYS A 664 4.69 90.97 -4.29
C LYS A 664 3.71 91.31 -3.17
N PHE A 665 3.18 92.52 -3.24
CA PHE A 665 1.98 92.91 -2.49
C PHE A 665 0.83 92.93 -3.49
N GLU A 666 -0.09 91.98 -3.40
CA GLU A 666 -1.28 91.90 -4.26
C GLU A 666 -2.52 92.03 -3.36
N GLU A 667 -3.38 93.02 -3.64
CA GLU A 667 -4.66 93.21 -2.93
C GLU A 667 -4.52 93.33 -1.40
N GLY A 668 -3.48 94.02 -0.90
CA GLY A 668 -3.22 94.18 0.53
C GLY A 668 -2.79 92.88 1.24
N LYS A 669 -2.38 91.85 0.50
CA LYS A 669 -1.80 90.59 1.00
C LYS A 669 -0.35 90.47 0.53
N GLN A 670 0.47 89.74 1.29
CA GLN A 670 1.83 89.39 0.85
C GLN A 670 1.77 88.11 0.01
N SER A 671 2.19 88.20 -1.26
CA SER A 671 2.20 87.08 -2.20
C SER A 671 3.62 86.55 -2.38
N ALA A 672 3.82 85.28 -2.03
CA ALA A 672 4.99 84.48 -2.34
C ALA A 672 4.73 83.75 -3.66
N ILE A 673 5.24 84.27 -4.78
CA ILE A 673 5.03 83.64 -6.09
C ILE A 673 6.28 82.84 -6.46
N LEU A 674 6.05 81.59 -6.88
CA LEU A 674 7.06 80.56 -7.12
C LEU A 674 7.05 80.16 -8.61
N LYS A 675 8.22 80.19 -9.26
CA LYS A 675 8.32 79.95 -10.71
C LYS A 675 8.18 78.47 -11.11
N GLN A 676 9.02 77.62 -10.52
CA GLN A 676 9.09 76.19 -10.80
C GLN A 676 9.96 75.51 -9.73
N LEU A 677 9.70 74.23 -9.46
CA LEU A 677 9.94 73.64 -8.13
C LEU A 677 11.20 72.78 -7.96
N ASN A 678 12.00 72.61 -9.02
CA ASN A 678 13.06 71.60 -9.07
C ASN A 678 14.31 71.92 -8.20
N GLN A 679 14.27 72.91 -7.31
CA GLN A 679 15.41 73.35 -6.48
C GLN A 679 15.04 73.90 -5.07
N MET A 680 13.91 73.53 -4.44
CA MET A 680 13.59 74.05 -3.08
C MET A 680 14.68 73.79 -2.03
N GLY A 681 15.45 72.70 -2.15
CA GLY A 681 16.55 72.38 -1.24
C GLY A 681 17.72 73.38 -1.21
N ASN A 682 17.86 74.25 -2.22
CA ASN A 682 18.97 75.20 -2.32
C ASN A 682 18.62 76.62 -1.81
N ILE A 683 17.39 76.86 -1.35
CA ILE A 683 16.85 78.22 -1.18
C ILE A 683 17.31 78.93 0.11
N ILE A 684 17.88 78.19 1.08
CA ILE A 684 18.38 78.76 2.34
C ILE A 684 19.62 79.65 2.13
N GLU A 685 20.37 79.48 1.04
CA GLU A 685 21.54 80.33 0.74
C GLU A 685 21.16 81.72 0.21
N GLU A 686 20.20 81.85 -0.72
CA GLU A 686 19.77 83.17 -1.23
C GLU A 686 19.08 84.06 -0.18
N PHE A 687 18.51 83.47 0.88
CA PHE A 687 17.90 84.24 1.98
C PHE A 687 18.90 84.99 2.86
N ASN A 688 20.19 84.66 2.80
CA ASN A 688 21.25 85.26 3.62
C ASN A 688 22.02 86.40 2.94
N GLU A 689 21.88 86.60 1.62
CA GLU A 689 22.51 87.74 0.92
C GLU A 689 21.62 89.00 0.94
N ASP A 690 22.18 90.14 1.35
CA ASP A 690 21.47 91.44 1.40
C ASP A 690 21.14 91.98 0.00
N LYS A 691 20.01 91.52 -0.57
CA LYS A 691 19.41 92.04 -1.82
C LYS A 691 18.05 92.71 -1.63
N PHE A 692 17.79 93.23 -0.43
CA PHE A 692 16.78 94.28 -0.19
C PHE A 692 17.46 95.66 -0.17
N ASP A 693 17.85 96.17 -1.34
CA ASP A 693 18.29 97.56 -1.52
C ASP A 693 17.08 98.46 -1.77
N THR A 694 16.59 99.10 -0.72
CA THR A 694 15.44 100.01 -0.74
C THR A 694 15.75 101.40 -1.29
N LYS A 695 16.87 101.61 -2.02
CA LYS A 695 17.32 102.95 -2.46
C LYS A 695 17.42 103.22 -3.97
N ARG A 696 16.95 102.33 -4.84
CA ARG A 696 16.82 102.60 -6.30
C ARG A 696 15.52 102.12 -6.94
N LYS A 697 14.41 102.84 -6.71
CA LYS A 697 13.27 102.90 -7.66
C LYS A 697 12.27 104.05 -7.40
N ILE A 698 12.78 105.27 -7.24
CA ILE A 698 11.99 106.49 -7.43
C ILE A 698 12.49 107.19 -8.71
N ASN A 699 11.57 107.40 -9.66
CA ASN A 699 11.70 108.16 -10.92
C ASN A 699 12.71 107.67 -11.99
N LYS A 700 12.20 106.90 -12.99
CA LYS A 700 12.36 107.24 -14.43
C LYS A 700 11.48 106.39 -15.38
N LEU A 701 10.60 107.11 -16.11
CA LEU A 701 10.11 106.99 -17.50
C LEU A 701 9.87 105.59 -18.15
N ILE A 702 8.77 105.29 -18.84
CA ILE A 702 7.99 105.99 -19.90
C ILE A 702 8.68 106.06 -21.29
N LEU A 703 8.09 105.29 -22.23
CA LEU A 703 8.02 105.43 -23.71
C LEU A 703 9.17 104.98 -24.67
N LEU A 704 8.71 104.35 -25.78
CA LEU A 704 9.36 104.04 -27.09
C LEU A 704 10.44 102.93 -27.16
N GLY A 705 10.56 102.09 -28.20
CA GLY A 705 9.67 101.84 -29.35
C GLY A 705 10.29 101.05 -30.53
N PHE A 706 9.56 100.05 -31.05
CA PHE A 706 9.56 99.44 -32.41
C PHE A 706 10.78 98.74 -33.11
N CYS A 707 10.44 97.63 -33.80
CA CYS A 707 11.16 96.86 -34.88
C CYS A 707 12.54 96.25 -34.55
N GLY A 708 12.96 95.05 -34.99
CA GLY A 708 12.37 93.93 -35.79
C GLY A 708 13.44 92.80 -35.96
N ASP A 709 13.24 91.63 -36.58
CA ASP A 709 12.02 90.97 -37.11
C ASP A 709 12.13 89.41 -37.15
N ARG A 710 12.25 88.76 -38.32
CA ARG A 710 12.24 87.30 -38.60
C ARG A 710 13.26 86.94 -39.73
N PRO A 711 13.47 85.67 -40.20
CA PRO A 711 12.70 84.43 -39.96
C PRO A 711 13.45 83.07 -39.77
N LYS A 712 12.69 82.13 -39.18
CA LYS A 712 12.55 80.66 -39.44
C LYS A 712 13.64 79.89 -40.22
N CYS A 713 13.90 78.65 -39.75
CA CYS A 713 13.56 77.47 -40.56
C CYS A 713 13.25 76.21 -39.71
N ARG A 714 12.36 75.34 -40.22
CA ARG A 714 12.04 73.99 -39.69
C ARG A 714 12.58 72.94 -40.67
N CYS A 715 13.01 71.78 -40.16
CA CYS A 715 12.80 70.46 -40.78
C CYS A 715 12.88 69.38 -39.68
N GLY A 716 12.24 68.23 -39.90
CA GLY A 716 12.33 67.05 -39.03
C GLY A 716 11.81 65.81 -39.77
N ILE A 717 11.46 64.76 -38.99
CA ILE A 717 10.70 63.52 -39.36
C ILE A 717 11.52 62.20 -39.38
N HIS A 718 11.12 61.28 -38.47
CA HIS A 718 11.01 59.79 -38.50
C HIS A 718 12.05 58.86 -39.20
N MET A 719 12.23 57.57 -38.86
CA MET A 719 11.59 56.65 -37.89
C MET A 719 12.51 55.45 -37.48
N LYS A 720 12.03 54.61 -36.55
CA LYS A 720 12.52 53.28 -36.04
C LYS A 720 12.73 52.19 -37.15
N PRO A 721 13.22 50.93 -36.91
CA PRO A 721 13.29 50.14 -35.64
C PRO A 721 14.46 49.12 -35.41
N ARG A 722 14.44 48.42 -34.24
CA ARG A 722 14.76 46.98 -33.90
C ARG A 722 15.96 46.23 -34.59
N GLN A 723 16.67 45.26 -34.01
CA GLN A 723 16.46 44.37 -32.83
C GLN A 723 17.74 43.61 -32.38
N ASN A 724 17.72 43.03 -31.16
CA ASN A 724 18.43 41.81 -30.66
C ASN A 724 19.98 41.74 -30.54
N GLY A 725 20.48 41.10 -29.45
CA GLY A 725 21.79 40.43 -29.54
C GLY A 725 22.65 40.01 -28.31
N ARG A 726 22.09 39.45 -27.22
CA ARG A 726 22.72 38.48 -26.25
C ARG A 726 24.18 38.62 -25.70
N ASN A 727 24.25 38.47 -24.37
CA ASN A 727 25.18 37.65 -23.55
C ASN A 727 26.70 37.96 -23.48
N GLY A 728 27.21 38.05 -22.24
CA GLY A 728 28.64 38.00 -21.93
C GLY A 728 28.96 38.42 -20.49
N SER A 729 28.85 37.49 -19.53
CA SER A 729 29.15 37.74 -18.11
C SER A 729 30.64 37.63 -17.79
N SER A 730 31.20 38.59 -17.04
CA SER A 730 32.56 38.51 -16.47
C SER A 730 32.53 38.62 -14.94
N PHE A 731 33.34 37.78 -14.28
CA PHE A 731 33.51 37.71 -12.83
C PHE A 731 33.99 39.03 -12.21
N TYR A 732 33.51 39.34 -11.00
CA TYR A 732 34.34 39.94 -9.95
C TYR A 732 33.95 39.35 -8.59
N SER A 733 34.93 38.78 -7.89
CA SER A 733 34.80 38.32 -6.51
C SER A 733 35.27 39.41 -5.55
N CYS A 734 34.43 39.78 -4.58
CA CYS A 734 34.87 40.48 -3.38
C CYS A 734 34.56 39.62 -2.16
N ALA A 735 35.60 39.36 -1.37
CA ALA A 735 35.47 38.67 -0.09
C ALA A 735 34.85 39.59 0.96
N ASN A 736 33.98 39.05 1.80
CA ASN A 736 33.49 39.73 3.00
C ASN A 736 34.08 39.07 4.26
N PHE A 737 34.54 39.92 5.17
CA PHE A 737 34.91 39.56 6.54
C PHE A 737 33.68 39.14 7.34
N THR A 738 33.84 38.16 8.23
CA THR A 738 32.90 37.91 9.34
C THR A 738 33.67 37.63 10.64
N SER A 739 33.76 38.65 11.50
CA SER A 739 33.62 38.49 12.95
C SER A 739 32.13 38.29 13.27
N GLY A 740 31.68 37.55 14.29
CA GLY A 740 32.40 36.81 15.33
C GLY A 740 31.64 36.94 16.65
N VAL A 741 31.39 35.82 17.35
CA VAL A 741 30.77 35.75 18.71
C VAL A 741 29.24 36.05 18.68
N ASP A 742 28.33 35.34 19.36
CA ASP A 742 28.44 34.58 20.61
C ASP A 742 27.61 33.25 20.66
N THR A 743 27.74 32.57 21.81
CA THR A 743 27.37 31.21 22.19
C THR A 743 25.89 30.93 22.49
N SER A 744 25.50 29.65 22.36
CA SER A 744 24.68 28.99 23.39
C SER A 744 24.92 27.46 23.39
N VAL A 745 24.80 26.86 24.57
CA VAL A 745 25.23 25.48 24.90
C VAL A 745 24.02 24.56 25.04
N ILE A 746 24.01 23.41 24.36
CA ILE A 746 23.19 22.25 24.75
C ILE A 746 24.02 20.96 24.65
N ASN A 747 23.92 20.12 25.69
CA ASN A 747 24.75 18.94 25.91
C ASN A 747 24.42 17.77 24.96
N PHE A 748 25.45 17.10 24.45
CA PHE A 748 25.33 15.71 23.96
C PHE A 748 25.67 14.73 25.08
N HIS A 749 24.73 13.85 25.40
CA HIS A 749 24.94 12.76 26.35
C HIS A 749 25.49 11.54 25.61
N VAL A 750 26.64 11.03 26.05
CA VAL A 750 27.24 9.81 25.52
C VAL A 750 26.72 8.61 26.32
N SER A 751 26.19 7.61 25.65
CA SER A 751 26.16 6.24 26.17
C SER A 751 26.64 5.26 25.10
N SER A 752 27.23 4.15 25.52
CA SER A 752 28.05 3.28 24.69
C SER A 752 27.72 1.80 24.90
N GLN A 753 28.17 0.97 23.96
CA GLN A 753 28.10 -0.50 23.95
C GLN A 753 26.69 -1.07 23.63
N SER A 754 26.53 -2.20 22.94
CA SER A 754 27.49 -3.31 22.68
C SER A 754 27.32 -3.93 21.27
N HIS A 755 28.38 -4.53 20.75
CA HIS A 755 28.35 -5.30 19.50
C HIS A 755 27.59 -6.64 19.60
N ARG A 756 26.97 -7.06 18.49
CA ARG A 756 27.02 -8.46 18.02
C ARG A 756 26.98 -8.51 16.50
N ILE A 757 28.13 -8.79 15.89
CA ILE A 757 28.25 -9.08 14.46
C ILE A 757 28.11 -10.59 14.28
N VAL A 758 27.26 -11.02 13.35
CA VAL A 758 27.27 -12.38 12.80
C VAL A 758 27.55 -12.28 11.30
N GLN A 759 28.78 -12.61 10.90
CA GLN A 759 29.12 -12.78 9.49
C GLN A 759 28.46 -14.07 8.97
N LYS A 760 27.79 -13.98 7.82
CA LYS A 760 27.70 -15.11 6.88
C LYS A 760 28.04 -14.62 5.48
N SER A 761 29.19 -15.05 5.02
CA SER A 761 29.63 -14.95 3.63
C SER A 761 29.05 -16.10 2.81
N LYS A 762 28.71 -15.81 1.55
CA LYS A 762 28.92 -16.64 0.33
C LYS A 762 28.42 -15.83 -0.87
N GLN A 763 29.37 -15.32 -1.65
CA GLN A 763 29.79 -15.87 -2.95
C GLN A 763 28.80 -15.53 -4.07
N ALA A 764 29.13 -14.47 -4.81
CA ALA A 764 28.64 -14.24 -6.15
C ALA A 764 29.64 -14.86 -7.13
N GLU A 765 29.17 -15.72 -8.03
CA GLU A 765 29.95 -16.13 -9.21
C GLU A 765 29.73 -15.10 -10.32
N VAL A 766 30.84 -14.54 -10.81
CA VAL A 766 30.87 -13.81 -12.08
C VAL A 766 31.36 -14.79 -13.13
N GLN A 767 30.56 -15.00 -14.17
CA GLN A 767 30.89 -15.89 -15.28
C GLN A 767 31.08 -15.03 -16.54
N THR A 768 32.29 -15.05 -17.10
CA THR A 768 32.64 -14.41 -18.37
C THR A 768 33.26 -15.41 -19.33
N ASP A 769 32.91 -15.23 -20.60
CA ASP A 769 33.56 -15.69 -21.83
C ASP A 769 33.61 -17.20 -22.16
N LYS A 770 32.68 -17.62 -23.01
CA LYS A 770 33.02 -17.87 -24.44
C LYS A 770 31.81 -17.77 -25.37
#